data_AF-A0A1U8NZD5-F1
#
_entry.id   AF-A0A1U8NZD5-F1
#
_cell.length_a   1.000
_cell.length_b   1.000
_cell.length_c   1.000
_cell.angle_alpha   90.00
_cell.angle_beta   90.00
_cell.angle_gamma   90.00
#
_symmetry.space_group_name_H-M   'P 1'
#
loop_
_entity.id
_entity.type
_entity.pdbx_description
1 polymer ?
#
loop_
_entity_poly.entity_id
_entity_poly.type
_entity_poly.pdbx_seq_one_letter_code
_entity_poly.pdbx_strand_id
1 'polypeptide(L)'
;MGSEDTIYVAVGGVEESELTLLWVLHNLKPRKVCILHVHQPSKMISSMYGVDGNLAEIIFDQQQIRGLEEVGKDMMNRILDEYLLFCSQAGVSAIRLHIQMDDVAKGIVELIRRHNIKKLVMGAAADEHFSEGMWLMSEKAQYVNENAPFSCQIWFICRDHLVHTRFETAQSSNAPSPSGSSYLTSSTEAAGIFGSTVSEEREESECEIELYDVLHSGEEGSSNDQLFDRLEQALKEAESSNQKAFEESDRRVKAEMNATRAMRQAKMLERLYNECKRENETALAKQNESLENIKRLGEEELSVSREQNSILESRVANSESRMKQLEDELSSAVEQLQVSLKERDELQIELENSHKVIEELLRKQAEETSSTHMDQFNLDQLSVSEIHDATLDQLEICQKEKDELLVELENTRRINEELLRKQSEDTSNSHLQQPFIEFSLSEIEEATEDFDQLYKIAEGARGSVYYKCALRHTEVVIKVLGRNSFQDSNEFLQEVDDLIKLRHPNLVNLIGACPEKRALVYEYVPNGSLEDHLNSRNDMPPLSWQSRMHIATQLCSTLMFLHSGKLVHGNLKPGNILLDDNFGCKLSDFGSCRAFSLVENSSNMTESSNPNPYLDPDFRNSRRVSHSLDLYPFGIIVLQLLSGRSTQGIAESAQSELLNGGNLSSFLDSSAGNWPHQVAQLTHLAIRCCDINRSRRPDLASDVLKVLETMKPSIASIAYAPESNEDSEPPSYFLCPILQAVMSDPHVAADGYTYEATALQDWLADHDTSPMTNLRLPNLNLIPNFPLRSAIQQWQENR
;
A
#
# COMPACT_ATOMS: atom_id res chain seq x y z
N MET A 1 -39.81 -34.41 2.36
CA MET A 1 -39.47 -33.05 2.82
C MET A 1 -37.96 -32.93 2.85
N GLY A 2 -37.20 -32.43 1.88
CA GLY A 2 -37.40 -31.81 0.57
C GLY A 2 -36.01 -31.30 0.22
N SER A 3 -35.14 -32.17 -0.32
CA SER A 3 -33.72 -31.88 -0.59
C SER A 3 -33.50 -30.97 -1.81
N GLU A 4 -34.57 -30.52 -2.45
CA GLU A 4 -34.52 -29.77 -3.73
C GLU A 4 -34.16 -28.28 -3.57
N ASP A 5 -34.18 -27.76 -2.34
CA ASP A 5 -34.02 -26.31 -2.05
C ASP A 5 -32.77 -25.95 -1.24
N THR A 6 -31.85 -26.92 -1.01
CA THR A 6 -30.58 -26.63 -0.34
C THR A 6 -29.49 -26.30 -1.37
N ILE A 7 -28.89 -25.13 -1.23
CA ILE A 7 -27.74 -24.70 -2.05
C ILE A 7 -26.46 -24.96 -1.27
N TYR A 8 -25.54 -25.69 -1.88
CA TYR A 8 -24.25 -25.99 -1.28
C TYR A 8 -23.22 -24.97 -1.75
N VAL A 9 -22.40 -24.45 -0.84
CA VAL A 9 -21.39 -23.43 -1.15
C VAL A 9 -20.04 -23.92 -0.65
N ALA A 10 -19.08 -24.10 -1.55
CA ALA A 10 -17.71 -24.47 -1.18
C ALA A 10 -16.92 -23.26 -0.72
N VAL A 11 -16.38 -23.31 0.49
CA VAL A 11 -15.66 -22.20 1.13
C VAL A 11 -14.21 -22.56 1.47
N GLY A 12 -13.34 -21.55 1.32
CA GLY A 12 -11.91 -21.57 1.65
C GLY A 12 -11.59 -20.61 2.80
N GLY A 13 -10.65 -19.68 2.59
CA GLY A 13 -10.35 -18.60 3.54
C GLY A 13 -11.50 -17.59 3.65
N VAL A 14 -11.57 -16.90 4.80
CA VAL A 14 -12.71 -16.05 5.22
C VAL A 14 -13.06 -15.01 4.14
N GLU A 15 -12.12 -14.15 3.78
CA GLU A 15 -12.32 -13.00 2.89
C GLU A 15 -12.73 -13.38 1.45
N GLU A 16 -12.17 -14.44 0.89
CA GLU A 16 -12.45 -14.86 -0.51
C GLU A 16 -13.85 -15.47 -0.68
N SER A 17 -14.36 -16.16 0.36
CA SER A 17 -15.62 -16.90 0.25
C SER A 17 -16.84 -16.10 0.69
N GLU A 18 -16.65 -14.95 1.36
CA GLU A 18 -17.73 -14.04 1.73
C GLU A 18 -18.45 -13.46 0.51
N LEU A 19 -17.71 -13.00 -0.51
CA LEU A 19 -18.29 -12.49 -1.75
C LEU A 19 -19.08 -13.57 -2.50
N THR A 20 -18.58 -14.80 -2.48
CA THR A 20 -19.29 -15.95 -3.07
C THR A 20 -20.59 -16.22 -2.31
N LEU A 21 -20.57 -16.14 -0.98
CA LEU A 21 -21.74 -16.36 -0.14
C LEU A 21 -22.79 -15.23 -0.29
N LEU A 22 -22.34 -13.98 -0.35
CA LEU A 22 -23.18 -12.80 -0.65
C LEU A 22 -23.90 -12.96 -1.99
N TRP A 23 -23.16 -13.38 -3.03
CA TRP A 23 -23.73 -13.61 -4.34
C TRP A 23 -24.86 -14.65 -4.30
N VAL A 24 -24.66 -15.75 -3.56
CA VAL A 24 -25.68 -16.82 -3.40
C VAL A 24 -26.93 -16.29 -2.72
N LEU A 25 -26.77 -15.53 -1.64
CA LEU A 25 -27.89 -14.97 -0.88
C LEU A 25 -28.70 -13.98 -1.73
N HIS A 26 -28.03 -13.13 -2.50
CA HIS A 26 -28.68 -12.12 -3.33
C HIS A 26 -29.37 -12.69 -4.57
N ASN A 27 -28.69 -13.60 -5.30
CA ASN A 27 -29.12 -14.04 -6.63
C ASN A 27 -29.98 -15.31 -6.59
N LEU A 28 -29.66 -16.27 -5.71
CA LEU A 28 -30.35 -17.56 -5.66
C LEU A 28 -31.42 -17.62 -4.56
N LYS A 29 -31.42 -16.68 -3.61
CA LYS A 29 -32.38 -16.53 -2.49
C LYS A 29 -32.76 -17.88 -1.84
N PRO A 30 -31.77 -18.69 -1.40
CA PRO A 30 -32.03 -20.02 -0.87
C PRO A 30 -32.81 -19.98 0.44
N ARG A 31 -33.69 -20.98 0.65
CA ARG A 31 -34.29 -21.24 1.97
C ARG A 31 -33.31 -21.91 2.93
N LYS A 32 -32.36 -22.67 2.39
CA LYS A 32 -31.34 -23.38 3.16
C LYS A 32 -30.00 -23.39 2.43
N VAL A 33 -28.92 -23.08 3.14
CA VAL A 33 -27.54 -23.13 2.65
C VAL A 33 -26.76 -24.21 3.38
N CYS A 34 -25.89 -24.91 2.66
CA CYS A 34 -24.93 -25.82 3.25
C CYS A 34 -23.51 -25.37 2.93
N ILE A 35 -22.74 -24.99 3.94
CA ILE A 35 -21.35 -24.61 3.82
C ILE A 35 -20.51 -25.88 3.71
N LEU A 36 -19.78 -26.04 2.60
CA LEU A 36 -18.88 -27.16 2.33
C LEU A 36 -17.43 -26.73 2.53
N HIS A 37 -16.68 -27.48 3.32
CA HIS A 37 -15.24 -27.24 3.51
C HIS A 37 -14.41 -28.52 3.42
N VAL A 38 -13.24 -28.43 2.79
CA VAL A 38 -12.27 -29.53 2.75
C VAL A 38 -11.08 -29.15 3.61
N HIS A 39 -10.95 -29.82 4.75
CA HIS A 39 -9.88 -29.61 5.70
C HIS A 39 -8.59 -30.31 5.23
N GLN A 40 -7.50 -29.55 5.13
CA GLN A 40 -6.15 -30.01 4.75
C GLN A 40 -5.20 -29.90 5.96
N PRO A 41 -5.08 -30.92 6.82
CA PRO A 41 -4.28 -30.86 8.05
C PRO A 41 -2.80 -30.56 7.78
N SER A 42 -2.22 -31.21 6.77
CA SER A 42 -0.82 -31.05 6.36
C SER A 42 -0.46 -29.61 5.99
N LYS A 43 -1.30 -28.96 5.18
CA LYS A 43 -1.12 -27.56 4.77
C LYS A 43 -1.29 -26.58 5.93
N MET A 44 -2.18 -26.88 6.87
CA MET A 44 -2.45 -26.05 8.04
C MET A 44 -1.31 -26.11 9.06
N ILE A 45 -0.77 -27.30 9.32
CA ILE A 45 0.43 -27.50 10.15
C ILE A 45 1.63 -26.80 9.51
N SER A 46 1.81 -26.93 8.19
CA SER A 46 2.84 -26.19 7.46
C SER A 46 2.69 -24.67 7.57
N SER A 47 1.45 -24.15 7.52
CA SER A 47 1.18 -22.73 7.66
C SER A 47 1.38 -22.22 9.09
N MET A 48 1.08 -23.03 10.11
CA MET A 48 1.23 -22.64 11.53
C MET A 48 2.69 -22.60 11.99
N TYR A 49 3.54 -23.46 11.43
CA TYR A 49 4.93 -23.61 11.89
C TYR A 49 6.00 -23.28 10.83
N GLY A 50 5.60 -22.99 9.59
CA GLY A 50 6.52 -22.66 8.51
C GLY A 50 7.41 -23.83 8.06
N VAL A 51 6.97 -25.07 8.29
CA VAL A 51 7.72 -26.30 7.99
C VAL A 51 7.00 -27.12 6.91
N ASP A 52 7.72 -27.72 5.96
CA ASP A 52 7.11 -28.54 4.91
C ASP A 52 6.36 -29.76 5.49
N GLY A 53 5.24 -30.18 4.88
CA GLY A 53 4.34 -31.20 5.44
C GLY A 53 5.01 -32.56 5.67
N ASN A 54 5.99 -32.90 4.84
CA ASN A 54 6.81 -34.12 4.97
C ASN A 54 7.85 -34.05 6.09
N LEU A 55 8.23 -32.85 6.54
CA LEU A 55 9.16 -32.63 7.65
C LEU A 55 8.43 -32.68 9.00
N ALA A 56 7.14 -32.32 9.05
CA ALA A 56 6.33 -32.40 10.26
C ALA A 56 6.20 -33.85 10.78
N GLU A 57 6.09 -34.85 9.89
CA GLU A 57 6.07 -36.28 10.26
C GLU A 57 7.42 -36.80 10.80
N ILE A 58 8.52 -36.12 10.48
CA ILE A 58 9.87 -36.47 10.92
C ILE A 58 10.21 -35.80 12.26
N ILE A 59 9.67 -34.60 12.50
CA ILE A 59 10.01 -33.74 13.64
C ILE A 59 9.13 -34.00 14.86
N PHE A 60 7.85 -34.33 14.66
CA PHE A 60 6.87 -34.47 15.74
C PHE A 60 6.49 -35.94 15.98
N ASP A 61 6.33 -36.32 17.24
CA ASP A 61 5.84 -37.66 17.57
C ASP A 61 4.33 -37.81 17.24
N GLN A 62 3.84 -39.06 17.20
CA GLN A 62 2.44 -39.36 16.86
C GLN A 62 1.41 -38.76 17.83
N GLN A 63 1.78 -38.34 19.05
CA GLN A 63 0.87 -37.66 19.97
C GLN A 63 0.83 -36.16 19.70
N GLN A 64 1.97 -35.55 19.37
CA GLN A 64 2.08 -34.14 19.00
C GLN A 64 1.38 -33.84 17.67
N ILE A 65 1.52 -34.72 16.67
CA ILE A 65 0.79 -34.58 15.39
C ILE A 65 -0.73 -34.61 15.63
N ARG A 66 -1.22 -35.49 16.50
CA ARG A 66 -2.65 -35.53 16.86
C ARG A 66 -3.12 -34.25 17.55
N GLY A 67 -2.32 -33.69 18.45
CA GLY A 67 -2.64 -32.41 19.09
C GLY A 67 -2.69 -31.25 18.08
N LEU A 68 -1.80 -31.24 17.09
CA LEU A 68 -1.79 -30.25 16.02
C LEU A 68 -2.99 -30.39 15.07
N GLU A 69 -3.38 -31.63 14.75
CA GLU A 69 -4.60 -31.92 14.01
C GLU A 69 -5.86 -31.47 14.77
N GLU A 70 -5.89 -31.61 16.09
CA GLU A 70 -6.99 -31.10 16.94
C GLU A 70 -7.08 -29.57 16.93
N VAL A 71 -5.94 -28.87 17.04
CA VAL A 71 -5.91 -27.39 16.91
C VAL A 71 -6.35 -26.95 15.52
N GLY A 72 -5.94 -27.66 14.47
CA GLY A 72 -6.38 -27.40 13.10
C GLY A 72 -7.89 -27.59 12.93
N LYS A 73 -8.46 -28.62 13.56
CA LYS A 73 -9.92 -28.85 13.58
C LYS A 73 -10.68 -27.75 14.31
N ASP A 74 -10.16 -27.28 15.44
CA ASP A 74 -10.80 -26.19 16.21
C ASP A 74 -10.83 -24.88 15.44
N MET A 75 -9.73 -24.55 14.76
CA MET A 75 -9.65 -23.35 13.92
C MET A 75 -10.57 -23.44 12.69
N MET A 76 -10.65 -24.60 12.04
CA MET A 76 -11.64 -24.85 10.99
C MET A 76 -13.07 -24.66 11.53
N ASN A 77 -13.39 -25.21 12.70
CA ASN A 77 -14.73 -25.09 13.29
C ASN A 77 -15.10 -23.62 13.53
N ARG A 78 -14.15 -22.79 14.00
CA ARG A 78 -14.36 -21.34 14.18
C ARG A 78 -14.70 -20.63 12.87
N ILE A 79 -13.94 -20.88 11.81
CA ILE A 79 -14.20 -20.31 10.48
C ILE A 79 -15.59 -20.73 9.96
N LEU A 80 -15.95 -22.01 10.13
CA LEU A 80 -17.27 -22.49 9.74
C LEU A 80 -18.39 -21.84 10.57
N ASP A 81 -18.17 -21.60 11.86
CA ASP A 81 -19.14 -20.93 12.73
C ASP A 81 -19.35 -19.46 12.32
N GLU A 82 -18.31 -18.77 11.83
CA GLU A 82 -18.43 -17.41 11.26
C GLU A 82 -19.34 -17.39 10.02
N TYR A 83 -19.17 -18.34 9.08
CA TYR A 83 -20.05 -18.45 7.92
C TYR A 83 -21.50 -18.80 8.30
N LEU A 84 -21.70 -19.64 9.31
CA LEU A 84 -23.03 -19.94 9.83
C LEU A 84 -23.68 -18.70 10.46
N LEU A 85 -22.92 -17.91 11.21
CA LEU A 85 -23.38 -16.65 11.79
C LEU A 85 -23.76 -15.67 10.69
N PHE A 86 -22.93 -15.53 9.65
CA PHE A 86 -23.18 -14.68 8.50
C PHE A 86 -24.51 -15.02 7.80
N CYS A 87 -24.76 -16.31 7.51
CA CYS A 87 -26.03 -16.74 6.93
C CYS A 87 -27.23 -16.48 7.87
N SER A 88 -27.04 -16.65 9.19
CA SER A 88 -28.10 -16.41 10.16
C SER A 88 -28.51 -14.93 10.23
N GLN A 89 -27.54 -14.00 10.13
CA GLN A 89 -27.78 -12.56 10.05
C GLN A 89 -28.53 -12.17 8.78
N ALA A 90 -28.29 -12.89 7.67
CA ALA A 90 -29.04 -12.75 6.43
C ALA A 90 -30.43 -13.44 6.46
N GLY A 91 -30.83 -14.05 7.57
CA GLY A 91 -32.13 -14.69 7.74
C GLY A 91 -32.28 -16.06 7.05
N VAL A 92 -31.17 -16.72 6.70
CA VAL A 92 -31.17 -18.01 5.99
C VAL A 92 -30.68 -19.15 6.89
N SER A 93 -31.35 -20.30 6.85
CA SER A 93 -30.93 -21.48 7.61
C SER A 93 -29.67 -22.08 6.98
N ALA A 94 -28.56 -22.11 7.73
CA ALA A 94 -27.31 -22.69 7.27
C ALA A 94 -26.89 -23.93 8.09
N ILE A 95 -26.26 -24.89 7.42
CA ILE A 95 -25.61 -26.06 8.03
C ILE A 95 -24.19 -26.21 7.47
N ARG A 96 -23.31 -26.91 8.18
CA ARG A 96 -21.94 -27.19 7.72
C ARG A 96 -21.73 -28.66 7.38
N LEU A 97 -20.96 -28.93 6.34
CA LEU A 97 -20.40 -30.24 6.02
C LEU A 97 -18.92 -30.07 5.73
N HIS A 98 -18.10 -30.99 6.25
CA HIS A 98 -16.67 -30.99 6.00
C HIS A 98 -16.13 -32.40 5.79
N ILE A 99 -15.00 -32.49 5.09
CA ILE A 99 -14.23 -33.72 4.94
C ILE A 99 -12.74 -33.40 5.12
N GLN A 100 -11.99 -34.33 5.69
CA GLN A 100 -10.54 -34.26 5.77
C GLN A 100 -9.93 -34.95 4.55
N MET A 101 -9.25 -34.20 3.67
CA MET A 101 -8.55 -34.73 2.50
C MET A 101 -7.38 -33.82 2.13
N ASP A 102 -6.27 -34.40 1.65
CA ASP A 102 -5.08 -33.64 1.23
C ASP A 102 -5.29 -32.83 -0.06
N ASP A 103 -6.32 -33.15 -0.85
CA ASP A 103 -6.64 -32.49 -2.12
C ASP A 103 -8.07 -31.91 -2.05
N VAL A 104 -8.15 -30.58 -2.08
CA VAL A 104 -9.42 -29.83 -1.99
C VAL A 104 -10.36 -30.18 -3.15
N ALA A 105 -9.85 -30.30 -4.38
CA ALA A 105 -10.69 -30.51 -5.55
C ALA A 105 -11.30 -31.91 -5.52
N LYS A 106 -10.51 -32.93 -5.14
CA LYS A 106 -11.01 -34.29 -4.92
C LYS A 106 -11.98 -34.35 -3.75
N GLY A 107 -11.70 -33.62 -2.66
CA GLY A 107 -12.59 -33.54 -1.49
C GLY A 107 -13.96 -32.97 -1.82
N ILE A 108 -14.03 -31.91 -2.63
CA ILE A 108 -15.30 -31.34 -3.10
C ILE A 108 -16.07 -32.37 -3.94
N VAL A 109 -15.41 -33.02 -4.91
CA VAL A 109 -16.06 -34.06 -5.74
C VAL A 109 -16.56 -35.23 -4.90
N GLU A 110 -15.82 -35.64 -3.89
CA GLU A 110 -16.20 -36.71 -2.97
C GLU A 110 -17.43 -36.32 -2.12
N LEU A 111 -17.47 -35.09 -1.61
CA LEU A 111 -18.66 -34.55 -0.92
C LEU A 111 -19.89 -34.54 -1.82
N ILE A 112 -19.74 -34.16 -3.10
CA ILE A 112 -20.84 -34.19 -4.07
C ILE A 112 -21.39 -35.61 -4.24
N ARG A 113 -20.51 -36.62 -4.33
CA ARG A 113 -20.91 -38.03 -4.47
C ARG A 113 -21.57 -38.57 -3.20
N ARG A 114 -20.93 -38.39 -2.04
CA ARG A 114 -21.41 -38.92 -0.75
C ARG A 114 -22.76 -38.36 -0.35
N HIS A 115 -22.99 -37.08 -0.58
CA HIS A 115 -24.20 -36.39 -0.16
C HIS A 115 -25.19 -36.16 -1.31
N ASN A 116 -24.94 -36.71 -2.51
CA ASN A 116 -25.76 -36.57 -3.70
C ASN A 116 -26.13 -35.09 -3.97
N ILE A 117 -25.13 -34.22 -3.92
CA ILE A 117 -25.31 -32.77 -4.03
C ILE A 117 -25.82 -32.43 -5.44
N LYS A 118 -26.93 -31.67 -5.49
CA LYS A 118 -27.59 -31.29 -6.75
C LYS A 118 -27.25 -29.89 -7.22
N LYS A 119 -26.92 -28.98 -6.30
CA LYS A 119 -26.69 -27.54 -6.55
C LYS A 119 -25.47 -27.09 -5.76
N LEU A 120 -24.38 -26.76 -6.45
CA LEU A 120 -23.11 -26.32 -5.85
C LEU A 120 -22.69 -24.95 -6.38
N VAL A 121 -22.24 -24.08 -5.48
CA VAL A 121 -21.61 -22.80 -5.82
C VAL A 121 -20.18 -22.81 -5.30
N MET A 122 -19.22 -22.40 -6.13
CA MET A 122 -17.81 -22.33 -5.74
C MET A 122 -17.04 -21.25 -6.50
N GLY A 123 -15.84 -20.90 -6.03
CA GLY A 123 -14.96 -19.93 -6.68
C GLY A 123 -14.40 -20.41 -8.03
N ALA A 124 -14.31 -19.51 -9.00
CA ALA A 124 -13.84 -19.78 -10.37
C ALA A 124 -12.33 -19.58 -10.59
N ALA A 125 -11.69 -18.74 -9.77
CA ALA A 125 -10.29 -18.33 -9.87
C ALA A 125 -9.69 -18.08 -8.47
N ALA A 126 -8.37 -18.19 -8.35
CA ALA A 126 -7.62 -17.82 -7.14
C ALA A 126 -6.95 -16.44 -7.25
N ASP A 127 -7.01 -15.80 -8.43
CA ASP A 127 -6.36 -14.51 -8.70
C ASP A 127 -7.38 -13.40 -9.00
N GLU A 128 -7.01 -12.20 -8.56
CA GLU A 128 -7.72 -10.93 -8.56
C GLU A 128 -7.95 -10.25 -9.94
N HIS A 129 -7.72 -10.93 -11.06
CA HIS A 129 -7.75 -10.30 -12.39
C HIS A 129 -8.70 -11.04 -13.33
N PHE A 130 -10.00 -10.78 -13.20
CA PHE A 130 -11.01 -11.33 -14.11
C PHE A 130 -11.67 -10.23 -14.95
N SER A 131 -11.83 -10.50 -16.25
CA SER A 131 -12.63 -9.73 -17.20
C SER A 131 -13.75 -10.60 -17.77
N GLU A 132 -14.91 -9.98 -18.03
CA GLU A 132 -16.13 -10.65 -18.49
C GLU A 132 -15.88 -11.43 -19.81
N GLY A 133 -16.15 -12.75 -19.81
CA GLY A 133 -15.96 -13.63 -20.97
C GLY A 133 -14.79 -14.64 -20.91
N MET A 134 -14.04 -14.72 -19.81
CA MET A 134 -12.95 -15.69 -19.61
C MET A 134 -13.42 -17.09 -19.13
N TRP A 135 -12.58 -18.11 -19.38
CA TRP A 135 -12.79 -19.53 -19.05
C TRP A 135 -12.38 -19.82 -17.59
N LEU A 136 -12.75 -20.98 -17.02
CA LEU A 136 -12.36 -21.40 -15.66
C LEU A 136 -10.82 -21.40 -15.50
N MET A 137 -10.25 -20.60 -14.59
CA MET A 137 -8.79 -20.44 -14.41
C MET A 137 -8.22 -21.18 -13.20
N SER A 138 -9.06 -21.55 -12.22
CA SER A 138 -8.62 -22.37 -11.08
C SER A 138 -8.52 -23.84 -11.48
N GLU A 139 -7.36 -24.46 -11.29
CA GLU A 139 -7.15 -25.90 -11.47
C GLU A 139 -8.16 -26.72 -10.65
N LYS A 140 -8.51 -26.25 -9.44
CA LYS A 140 -9.54 -26.88 -8.59
C LYS A 140 -10.93 -26.78 -9.22
N ALA A 141 -11.27 -25.63 -9.78
CA ALA A 141 -12.56 -25.40 -10.41
C ALA A 141 -12.71 -26.18 -11.71
N GLN A 142 -11.66 -26.26 -12.53
CA GLN A 142 -11.59 -27.11 -13.72
C GLN A 142 -11.78 -28.59 -13.35
N TYR A 143 -11.03 -29.07 -12.34
CA TYR A 143 -11.13 -30.46 -11.90
C TYR A 143 -12.54 -30.81 -11.41
N VAL A 144 -13.18 -29.96 -10.59
CA VAL A 144 -14.55 -30.17 -10.12
C VAL A 144 -15.54 -30.12 -11.29
N ASN A 145 -15.36 -29.19 -12.24
CA ASN A 145 -16.20 -29.08 -13.44
C ASN A 145 -16.17 -30.36 -14.29
N GLU A 146 -15.01 -31.01 -14.41
CA GLU A 146 -14.83 -32.23 -15.20
C GLU A 146 -15.26 -33.50 -14.46
N ASN A 147 -15.01 -33.58 -13.14
CA ASN A 147 -15.11 -34.85 -12.40
C ASN A 147 -16.35 -34.97 -11.49
N ALA A 148 -17.06 -33.87 -11.21
CA ALA A 148 -18.30 -33.94 -10.43
C ALA A 148 -19.42 -34.60 -11.23
N PRO A 149 -20.28 -35.45 -10.61
CA PRO A 149 -21.41 -36.11 -11.28
C PRO A 149 -22.27 -35.15 -12.12
N PHE A 150 -22.71 -35.59 -13.31
CA PHE A 150 -23.56 -34.78 -14.21
C PHE A 150 -24.88 -34.34 -13.59
N SER A 151 -25.37 -35.07 -12.58
CA SER A 151 -26.57 -34.70 -11.83
C SER A 151 -26.39 -33.54 -10.83
N CYS A 152 -25.19 -32.93 -10.77
CA CYS A 152 -24.89 -31.76 -9.96
C CYS A 152 -24.73 -30.52 -10.86
N GLN A 153 -25.63 -29.56 -10.69
CA GLN A 153 -25.52 -28.22 -11.26
C GLN A 153 -24.49 -27.41 -10.47
N ILE A 154 -23.57 -26.74 -11.18
CA ILE A 154 -22.47 -25.99 -10.55
C ILE A 154 -22.43 -24.56 -11.09
N TRP A 155 -22.39 -23.58 -10.19
CA TRP A 155 -22.12 -22.17 -10.50
C TRP A 155 -20.72 -21.79 -10.02
N PHE A 156 -19.94 -21.21 -10.92
CA PHE A 156 -18.59 -20.74 -10.64
C PHE A 156 -18.58 -19.21 -10.57
N ILE A 157 -18.18 -18.66 -9.42
CA ILE A 157 -18.26 -17.21 -9.13
C ILE A 157 -16.87 -16.62 -8.98
N CYS A 158 -16.67 -15.39 -9.44
CA CYS A 158 -15.47 -14.59 -9.16
C CYS A 158 -15.88 -13.16 -8.80
N ARG A 159 -15.47 -12.69 -7.61
CA ARG A 159 -15.69 -11.34 -7.06
C ARG A 159 -17.12 -10.82 -6.89
N ASP A 160 -18.12 -11.52 -7.44
CA ASP A 160 -19.57 -11.19 -7.51
C ASP A 160 -20.18 -11.47 -8.90
N HIS A 161 -19.37 -11.88 -9.88
CA HIS A 161 -19.82 -12.23 -11.22
C HIS A 161 -19.92 -13.74 -11.41
N LEU A 162 -20.99 -14.18 -12.10
CA LEU A 162 -21.15 -15.56 -12.54
C LEU A 162 -20.26 -15.81 -13.76
N VAL A 163 -19.25 -16.66 -13.61
CA VAL A 163 -18.24 -16.96 -14.64
C VAL A 163 -18.69 -18.12 -15.52
N HIS A 164 -19.12 -19.22 -14.92
CA HIS A 164 -19.51 -20.42 -15.64
C HIS A 164 -20.64 -21.15 -14.91
N THR A 165 -21.57 -21.72 -15.66
CA THR A 165 -22.59 -22.61 -15.11
C THR A 165 -22.56 -23.94 -15.85
N ARG A 166 -22.47 -25.03 -15.09
CA ARG A 166 -22.60 -26.40 -15.58
C ARG A 166 -24.03 -26.87 -15.34
N PHE A 167 -24.82 -27.05 -16.40
CA PHE A 167 -26.20 -27.53 -16.33
C PHE A 167 -26.29 -29.05 -16.49
N GLU A 168 -27.38 -29.63 -15.97
CA GLU A 168 -27.74 -31.03 -16.17
C GLU A 168 -28.08 -31.28 -17.65
N THR A 169 -27.26 -32.06 -18.35
CA THR A 169 -27.59 -32.53 -19.71
C THR A 169 -28.46 -33.77 -19.62
N ALA A 170 -29.73 -33.64 -20.04
CA ALA A 170 -30.58 -34.79 -20.29
C ALA A 170 -29.94 -35.66 -21.39
N GLN A 171 -29.80 -36.96 -21.13
CA GLN A 171 -29.14 -37.92 -22.00
C GLN A 171 -29.62 -37.81 -23.46
N SER A 172 -28.69 -37.64 -24.40
CA SER A 172 -28.86 -38.16 -25.75
C SER A 172 -27.82 -39.26 -25.98
N SER A 173 -28.35 -40.46 -26.20
CA SER A 173 -27.66 -41.58 -26.78
C SER A 173 -26.97 -41.15 -28.09
N ASN A 174 -25.64 -41.27 -28.19
CA ASN A 174 -24.94 -41.82 -29.36
C ASN A 174 -23.40 -41.79 -29.23
N ALA A 175 -22.81 -42.92 -29.64
CA ALA A 175 -21.42 -43.15 -30.06
C ALA A 175 -20.38 -43.54 -28.98
N PRO A 176 -19.29 -44.23 -29.37
CA PRO A 176 -19.29 -45.64 -29.76
C PRO A 176 -18.33 -46.47 -28.90
N SER A 177 -18.59 -47.78 -28.86
CA SER A 177 -17.73 -48.79 -28.22
C SER A 177 -16.33 -48.86 -28.86
N PRO A 178 -15.26 -49.04 -28.05
CA PRO A 178 -14.07 -49.74 -28.49
C PRO A 178 -14.03 -51.13 -27.83
N SER A 179 -14.25 -52.12 -28.67
CA SER A 179 -13.95 -53.53 -28.46
C SER A 179 -12.43 -53.78 -28.37
N GLY A 180 -12.01 -54.57 -27.37
CA GLY A 180 -11.13 -55.72 -27.62
C GLY A 180 -9.75 -55.79 -26.94
N SER A 181 -9.67 -56.75 -25.99
CA SER A 181 -8.53 -57.65 -25.70
C SER A 181 -7.42 -57.14 -24.76
N SER A 182 -7.47 -57.48 -23.46
CA SER A 182 -6.94 -58.71 -22.78
C SER A 182 -5.56 -58.43 -22.16
N TYR A 183 -5.22 -58.77 -20.91
CA TYR A 183 -5.33 -60.05 -20.22
C TYR A 183 -5.36 -59.88 -18.68
N LEU A 184 -6.16 -60.74 -18.02
CA LEU A 184 -5.90 -61.55 -16.79
C LEU A 184 -5.30 -60.81 -15.55
N THR A 185 -5.79 -60.96 -14.31
CA THR A 185 -6.48 -62.09 -13.68
C THR A 185 -6.99 -61.73 -12.28
N SER A 186 -8.12 -62.36 -11.91
CA SER A 186 -8.49 -62.86 -10.56
C SER A 186 -8.84 -61.81 -9.48
N SER A 187 -10.12 -61.52 -9.21
CA SER A 187 -11.08 -62.30 -8.36
C SER A 187 -10.62 -62.36 -6.89
N THR A 188 -11.37 -62.04 -5.84
CA THR A 188 -12.83 -61.94 -5.58
C THR A 188 -12.95 -61.31 -4.15
N GLU A 189 -13.70 -60.24 -3.91
CA GLU A 189 -15.09 -60.22 -3.36
C GLU A 189 -15.48 -61.40 -2.45
N ALA A 190 -16.23 -61.28 -1.36
CA ALA A 190 -16.80 -60.16 -0.63
C ALA A 190 -17.50 -60.73 0.63
N ALA A 191 -17.81 -59.82 1.55
CA ALA A 191 -19.01 -59.78 2.40
C ALA A 191 -19.18 -60.81 3.54
N GLY A 192 -19.27 -60.26 4.77
CA GLY A 192 -20.61 -60.09 5.33
C GLY A 192 -20.78 -60.26 6.85
N ILE A 193 -20.93 -59.10 7.52
CA ILE A 193 -21.95 -58.73 8.54
C ILE A 193 -22.28 -59.71 9.71
N PHE A 194 -22.05 -59.28 10.96
CA PHE A 194 -23.06 -58.85 11.98
C PHE A 194 -22.41 -58.70 13.37
N GLY A 195 -22.82 -57.68 14.12
CA GLY A 195 -22.26 -57.35 15.44
C GLY A 195 -22.98 -57.94 16.65
N SER A 196 -22.41 -57.74 17.84
CA SER A 196 -23.10 -57.38 19.09
C SER A 196 -22.11 -57.31 20.28
N THR A 197 -22.09 -56.14 20.92
CA THR A 197 -22.34 -55.84 22.35
C THR A 197 -21.98 -56.83 23.49
N VAL A 198 -21.58 -56.22 24.63
CA VAL A 198 -21.55 -56.70 26.05
C VAL A 198 -20.28 -57.48 26.45
N SER A 199 -19.66 -57.41 27.63
CA SER A 199 -19.52 -56.47 28.77
C SER A 199 -18.41 -57.06 29.67
N GLU A 200 -17.96 -56.29 30.66
CA GLU A 200 -17.03 -56.64 31.74
C GLU A 200 -17.35 -57.97 32.46
N GLU A 201 -16.32 -58.66 32.98
CA GLU A 201 -16.18 -58.93 34.43
C GLU A 201 -14.84 -59.63 34.77
N ARG A 202 -14.34 -59.31 35.97
CA ARG A 202 -13.19 -59.90 36.67
C ARG A 202 -13.57 -61.26 37.26
N GLU A 203 -12.59 -62.14 37.46
CA GLU A 203 -12.44 -62.84 38.75
C GLU A 203 -11.03 -63.46 38.90
N GLU A 204 -10.46 -63.25 40.08
CA GLU A 204 -9.22 -63.81 40.59
C GLU A 204 -9.46 -65.26 41.06
N SER A 205 -8.44 -66.12 40.99
CA SER A 205 -8.41 -67.36 41.77
C SER A 205 -7.00 -67.59 42.27
N GLU A 206 -6.84 -67.35 43.58
CA GLU A 206 -5.77 -67.88 44.41
C GLU A 206 -5.92 -69.40 44.54
N CYS A 207 -4.81 -70.14 44.63
CA CYS A 207 -4.80 -71.50 45.15
C CYS A 207 -3.81 -71.57 46.31
N GLU A 208 -4.37 -71.70 47.51
CA GLU A 208 -3.68 -71.98 48.76
C GLU A 208 -3.08 -73.39 48.78
N ILE A 209 -1.98 -73.50 49.52
CA ILE A 209 -1.25 -74.72 49.83
C ILE A 209 -1.95 -75.39 51.03
N GLU A 210 -2.32 -76.66 50.92
CA GLU A 210 -2.58 -77.51 52.09
C GLU A 210 -1.66 -78.74 52.10
N LEU A 211 -0.94 -78.87 53.21
CA LEU A 211 -0.03 -79.94 53.57
C LEU A 211 -0.53 -80.52 54.90
N TYR A 212 -1.00 -81.78 54.92
CA TYR A 212 -0.79 -82.82 55.95
C TYR A 212 -1.79 -83.99 55.73
N ASP A 213 -1.30 -85.22 55.56
CA ASP A 213 -1.38 -86.25 56.62
C ASP A 213 -0.64 -87.54 56.24
N VAL A 214 0.05 -88.11 57.22
CA VAL A 214 0.85 -89.33 57.14
C VAL A 214 0.10 -90.41 57.93
N LEU A 215 -0.02 -91.64 57.41
CA LEU A 215 0.31 -92.92 58.09
C LEU A 215 -0.39 -94.20 57.52
N HIS A 216 0.47 -95.16 57.14
CA HIS A 216 0.34 -96.64 57.06
C HIS A 216 -0.53 -97.32 55.98
N SER A 217 0.11 -98.02 55.02
CA SER A 217 0.36 -99.48 55.08
C SER A 217 0.98 -100.04 53.78
N GLY A 218 2.01 -100.89 53.90
CA GLY A 218 2.20 -102.06 53.02
C GLY A 218 3.16 -101.98 51.83
N GLU A 219 4.33 -102.58 52.02
CA GLU A 219 5.08 -103.42 51.06
C GLU A 219 5.92 -102.80 49.91
N GLU A 220 7.24 -102.80 50.18
CA GLU A 220 8.37 -103.24 49.35
C GLU A 220 8.45 -102.91 47.85
N GLY A 221 9.49 -102.13 47.51
CA GLY A 221 10.42 -102.55 46.46
C GLY A 221 10.40 -101.81 45.12
N SER A 222 10.38 -100.47 45.08
CA SER A 222 10.94 -99.64 43.99
C SER A 222 10.56 -98.16 44.24
N SER A 223 11.26 -97.44 45.14
CA SER A 223 10.75 -96.12 45.59
C SER A 223 11.78 -95.00 45.74
N ASN A 224 13.09 -95.27 45.73
CA ASN A 224 14.08 -94.19 45.87
C ASN A 224 14.38 -93.43 44.56
N ASP A 225 14.39 -94.11 43.42
CA ASP A 225 14.69 -93.45 42.13
C ASP A 225 13.56 -92.51 41.69
N GLN A 226 12.30 -92.88 41.89
CA GLN A 226 11.15 -92.01 41.60
C GLN A 226 11.05 -90.77 42.50
N LEU A 227 11.58 -90.84 43.73
CA LEU A 227 11.64 -89.70 44.64
C LEU A 227 12.76 -88.73 44.26
N PHE A 228 13.92 -89.25 43.83
CA PHE A 228 15.02 -88.44 43.32
C PHE A 228 14.64 -87.72 42.01
N ASP A 229 13.99 -88.42 41.08
CA ASP A 229 13.53 -87.82 39.82
C ASP A 229 12.51 -86.68 40.06
N ARG A 230 11.59 -86.87 41.01
CA ARG A 230 10.62 -85.82 41.39
C ARG A 230 11.28 -84.63 42.07
N LEU A 231 12.30 -84.85 42.89
CA LEU A 231 13.05 -83.77 43.54
C LEU A 231 13.86 -82.98 42.52
N GLU A 232 14.51 -83.66 41.57
CA GLU A 232 15.29 -83.03 40.50
C GLU A 232 14.39 -82.23 39.55
N GLN A 233 13.19 -82.76 39.23
CA GLN A 233 12.18 -82.02 38.48
C GLN A 233 11.70 -80.78 39.24
N ALA A 234 11.39 -80.88 40.53
CA ALA A 234 10.96 -79.75 41.35
C ALA A 234 12.05 -78.68 41.49
N LEU A 235 13.32 -79.08 41.62
CA LEU A 235 14.47 -78.15 41.62
C LEU A 235 14.61 -77.39 40.31
N LYS A 236 14.45 -78.09 39.17
CA LYS A 236 14.54 -77.47 37.84
C LYS A 236 13.37 -76.53 37.56
N GLU A 237 12.17 -76.88 38.02
CA GLU A 237 11.00 -76.01 37.96
C GLU A 237 11.16 -74.77 38.86
N ALA A 238 11.70 -74.94 40.07
CA ALA A 238 12.02 -73.83 40.96
C ALA A 238 13.09 -72.90 40.38
N GLU A 239 14.14 -73.44 39.76
CA GLU A 239 15.18 -72.65 39.09
C GLU A 239 14.63 -71.88 37.89
N SER A 240 13.80 -72.52 37.06
CA SER A 240 13.11 -71.85 35.96
C SER A 240 12.16 -70.75 36.44
N SER A 241 11.44 -70.99 37.55
CA SER A 241 10.56 -70.01 38.17
C SER A 241 11.34 -68.80 38.70
N ASN A 242 12.47 -69.04 39.38
CA ASN A 242 13.35 -67.99 39.88
C ASN A 242 13.94 -67.14 38.74
N GLN A 243 14.34 -67.76 37.63
CA GLN A 243 14.83 -67.03 36.46
C GLN A 243 13.74 -66.13 35.86
N LYS A 244 12.51 -66.63 35.72
CA LYS A 244 11.36 -65.83 35.25
C LYS A 244 11.04 -64.67 36.20
N ALA A 245 11.10 -64.91 37.51
CA ALA A 245 10.89 -63.87 38.52
C ALA A 245 11.97 -62.77 38.46
N PHE A 246 13.24 -63.15 38.23
CA PHE A 246 14.33 -62.19 38.06
C PHE A 246 14.17 -61.34 36.80
N GLU A 247 13.84 -61.95 35.66
CA GLU A 247 13.58 -61.22 34.41
C GLU A 247 12.39 -60.27 34.53
N GLU A 248 11.34 -60.69 35.23
CA GLU A 248 10.18 -59.84 35.51
C GLU A 248 10.54 -58.66 36.43
N SER A 249 11.39 -58.89 37.44
CA SER A 249 11.92 -57.82 38.29
C SER A 249 12.72 -56.79 37.47
N ASP A 250 13.56 -57.23 36.54
CA ASP A 250 14.33 -56.33 35.67
C ASP A 250 13.43 -55.51 34.74
N ARG A 251 12.37 -56.12 34.18
CA ARG A 251 11.35 -55.39 33.40
C ARG A 251 10.65 -54.31 34.22
N ARG A 252 10.27 -54.61 35.47
CA ARG A 252 9.61 -53.65 36.36
C ARG A 252 10.49 -52.46 36.69
N VAL A 253 11.77 -52.69 37.00
CA VAL A 253 12.73 -51.60 37.27
C VAL A 253 12.92 -50.71 36.04
N LYS A 254 12.98 -51.29 34.83
CA LYS A 254 13.05 -50.52 33.58
C LYS A 254 11.77 -49.71 33.34
N ALA A 255 10.61 -50.29 33.58
CA ALA A 255 9.33 -49.59 33.46
C ALA A 255 9.23 -48.42 34.46
N GLU A 256 9.65 -48.62 35.71
CA GLU A 256 9.66 -47.59 36.75
C GLU A 256 10.62 -46.42 36.43
N MET A 257 11.81 -46.74 35.92
CA MET A 257 12.76 -45.72 35.47
C MET A 257 12.20 -44.90 34.30
N ASN A 258 11.50 -45.54 33.36
CA ASN A 258 10.85 -44.86 32.24
C ASN A 258 9.68 -43.98 32.72
N ALA A 259 8.85 -44.46 33.64
CA ALA A 259 7.76 -43.68 34.24
C ALA A 259 8.29 -42.45 34.98
N THR A 260 9.39 -42.60 35.74
CA THR A 260 10.04 -41.49 36.45
C THR A 260 10.60 -40.44 35.49
N ARG A 261 11.19 -40.86 34.36
CA ARG A 261 11.67 -39.95 33.31
C ARG A 261 10.51 -39.18 32.67
N ALA A 262 9.42 -39.88 32.34
CA ALA A 262 8.21 -39.27 31.78
C ALA A 262 7.59 -38.23 32.73
N MET A 263 7.50 -38.53 34.04
CA MET A 263 7.00 -37.57 35.03
C MET A 263 7.87 -36.31 35.13
N ARG A 264 9.20 -36.45 35.02
CA ARG A 264 10.11 -35.28 35.02
C ARG A 264 9.92 -34.42 33.77
N GLN A 265 9.74 -35.05 32.60
CA GLN A 265 9.46 -34.35 31.35
C GLN A 265 8.11 -33.62 31.39
N ALA A 266 7.05 -34.27 31.90
CA ALA A 266 5.73 -33.65 32.05
C ALA A 266 5.78 -32.41 32.95
N LYS A 267 6.48 -32.48 34.09
CA LYS A 267 6.68 -31.32 34.99
C LYS A 267 7.48 -30.19 34.34
N MET A 268 8.41 -30.51 33.44
CA MET A 268 9.18 -29.51 32.69
C MET A 268 8.30 -28.80 31.65
N LEU A 269 7.51 -29.58 30.89
CA LEU A 269 6.55 -29.07 29.91
C LEU A 269 5.49 -28.17 30.56
N GLU A 270 4.98 -28.54 31.73
CA GLU A 270 4.01 -27.73 32.48
C GLU A 270 4.58 -26.35 32.86
N ARG A 271 5.86 -26.29 33.27
CA ARG A 271 6.52 -25.00 33.56
C ARG A 271 6.67 -24.14 32.31
N LEU A 272 7.11 -24.74 31.21
CA LEU A 272 7.28 -24.03 29.94
C LEU A 272 5.94 -23.51 29.40
N TYR A 273 4.88 -24.31 29.52
CA TYR A 273 3.52 -23.90 29.14
C TYR A 273 3.04 -22.69 29.96
N ASN A 274 3.25 -22.71 31.27
CA ASN A 274 2.88 -21.60 32.15
C ASN A 274 3.68 -20.33 31.86
N GLU A 275 4.97 -20.44 31.53
CA GLU A 275 5.79 -19.28 31.13
C GLU A 275 5.27 -18.68 29.81
N CYS A 276 5.05 -19.51 28.78
CA CYS A 276 4.52 -19.09 27.50
C CYS A 276 3.13 -18.43 27.62
N LYS A 277 2.27 -19.00 28.48
CA LYS A 277 0.97 -18.39 28.80
C LYS A 277 1.13 -16.99 29.38
N ARG A 278 2.07 -16.81 30.31
CA ARG A 278 2.36 -15.52 30.95
C ARG A 278 2.89 -14.50 29.94
N GLU A 279 3.79 -14.92 29.05
CA GLU A 279 4.31 -14.07 27.97
C GLU A 279 3.19 -13.60 27.04
N ASN A 280 2.30 -14.52 26.62
CA ASN A 280 1.14 -14.18 25.79
C ASN A 280 0.18 -13.21 26.48
N GLU A 281 -0.11 -13.39 27.76
CA GLU A 281 -0.93 -12.46 28.54
C GLU A 281 -0.30 -11.05 28.60
N THR A 282 1.02 -10.96 28.77
CA THR A 282 1.71 -9.67 28.75
C THR A 282 1.75 -9.02 27.37
N ALA A 283 1.91 -9.81 26.31
CA ALA A 283 1.87 -9.32 24.94
C ALA A 283 0.47 -8.77 24.58
N LEU A 284 -0.59 -9.48 24.98
CA LEU A 284 -1.97 -9.06 24.79
C LEU A 284 -2.28 -7.75 25.54
N ALA A 285 -1.78 -7.60 26.77
CA ALA A 285 -1.93 -6.36 27.54
C ALA A 285 -1.27 -5.16 26.84
N LYS A 286 -0.03 -5.32 26.34
CA LYS A 286 0.66 -4.27 25.57
C LYS A 286 -0.05 -3.92 24.28
N GLN A 287 -0.61 -4.91 23.59
CA GLN A 287 -1.36 -4.68 22.35
C GLN A 287 -2.65 -3.89 22.60
N ASN A 288 -3.36 -4.19 23.70
CA ASN A 288 -4.55 -3.44 24.09
C ASN A 288 -4.23 -1.98 24.44
N GLU A 289 -3.14 -1.73 25.16
CA GLU A 289 -2.68 -0.36 25.48
C GLU A 289 -2.33 0.44 24.21
N SER A 290 -1.63 -0.17 23.26
CA SER A 290 -1.34 0.45 21.96
C SER A 290 -2.61 0.75 21.17
N LEU A 291 -3.61 -0.15 21.19
CA LEU A 291 -4.89 0.07 20.52
C LEU A 291 -5.65 1.25 21.14
N GLU A 292 -5.61 1.41 22.46
CA GLU A 292 -6.25 2.51 23.17
C GLU A 292 -5.57 3.85 22.85
N ASN A 293 -4.23 3.87 22.75
CA ASN A 293 -3.48 5.05 22.31
C ASN A 293 -3.80 5.44 20.86
N ILE A 294 -3.92 4.48 19.95
CA ILE A 294 -4.31 4.74 18.54
C ILE A 294 -5.73 5.32 18.48
N LYS A 295 -6.67 4.79 19.27
CA LYS A 295 -8.03 5.34 19.34
C LYS A 295 -8.03 6.79 19.80
N ARG A 296 -7.25 7.13 20.83
CA ARG A 296 -7.14 8.52 21.32
C ARG A 296 -6.56 9.45 20.24
N LEU A 297 -5.49 9.04 19.56
CA LEU A 297 -4.90 9.82 18.46
C LEU A 297 -5.89 10.02 17.30
N GLY A 298 -6.66 8.99 16.94
CA GLY A 298 -7.69 9.09 15.92
C GLY A 298 -8.83 10.06 16.30
N GLU A 299 -9.23 10.09 17.57
CA GLU A 299 -10.23 11.05 18.07
C GLU A 299 -9.71 12.50 18.05
N GLU A 300 -8.43 12.72 18.38
CA GLU A 300 -7.77 14.03 18.28
C GLU A 300 -7.68 14.51 16.83
N GLU A 301 -7.32 13.63 15.88
CA GLU A 301 -7.24 13.97 14.46
C GLU A 301 -8.62 14.28 13.85
N LEU A 302 -9.65 13.54 14.27
CA LEU A 302 -11.06 13.83 13.94
C LEU A 302 -11.52 15.17 14.51
N SER A 303 -11.06 15.55 15.71
CA SER A 303 -11.35 16.85 16.31
C SER A 303 -10.77 18.00 15.48
N VAL A 304 -9.48 17.91 15.12
CA VAL A 304 -8.79 18.92 14.31
C VAL A 304 -9.45 19.07 12.93
N SER A 305 -9.79 17.94 12.31
CA SER A 305 -10.46 17.93 11.00
C SER A 305 -11.87 18.56 11.05
N ARG A 306 -12.63 18.38 12.14
CA ARG A 306 -13.92 19.06 12.34
C ARG A 306 -13.76 20.56 12.49
N GLU A 307 -12.74 21.02 13.21
CA GLU A 307 -12.47 22.45 13.39
C GLU A 307 -12.06 23.11 12.07
N GLN A 308 -11.20 22.45 11.29
CA GLN A 308 -10.84 22.92 9.94
C GLN A 308 -12.04 23.00 9.00
N ASN A 309 -12.93 22.00 9.01
CA ASN A 309 -14.16 22.02 8.21
C ASN A 309 -15.06 23.19 8.61
N SER A 310 -15.21 23.48 9.91
CA SER A 310 -15.99 24.62 10.38
C SER A 310 -15.43 25.96 9.88
N ILE A 311 -14.10 26.11 9.85
CA ILE A 311 -13.44 27.32 9.31
C ILE A 311 -13.68 27.44 7.80
N LEU A 312 -13.60 26.33 7.06
CA LEU A 312 -13.86 26.31 5.62
C LEU A 312 -15.31 26.65 5.30
N GLU A 313 -16.28 26.09 6.02
CA GLU A 313 -17.70 26.40 5.88
C GLU A 313 -17.98 27.89 6.10
N SER A 314 -17.36 28.50 7.12
CA SER A 314 -17.48 29.94 7.37
C SER A 314 -16.90 30.78 6.21
N ARG A 315 -15.77 30.37 5.63
CA ARG A 315 -15.18 31.05 4.46
C ARG A 315 -16.05 30.94 3.22
N VAL A 316 -16.64 29.77 2.98
CA VAL A 316 -17.58 29.56 1.87
C VAL A 316 -18.80 30.47 2.04
N ALA A 317 -19.43 30.49 3.22
CA ALA A 317 -20.59 31.34 3.49
C ALA A 317 -20.28 32.85 3.32
N ASN A 318 -19.09 33.30 3.73
CA ASN A 318 -18.65 34.68 3.50
C ASN A 318 -18.45 35.00 2.01
N SER A 319 -17.92 34.04 1.24
CA SER A 319 -17.73 34.22 -0.20
C SER A 319 -19.06 34.25 -0.96
N GLU A 320 -20.03 33.40 -0.59
CA GLU A 320 -21.38 33.40 -1.16
C GLU A 320 -22.11 34.71 -0.88
N SER A 321 -22.00 35.23 0.34
CA SER A 321 -22.59 36.53 0.71
C SER A 321 -22.02 37.67 -0.13
N ARG A 322 -20.71 37.65 -0.38
CA ARG A 322 -20.03 38.67 -1.21
C ARG A 322 -20.40 38.54 -2.69
N MET A 323 -20.56 37.32 -3.18
CA MET A 323 -21.01 37.06 -4.56
C MET A 323 -22.41 37.64 -4.80
N LYS A 324 -23.33 37.39 -3.86
CA LYS A 324 -24.69 37.92 -3.92
C LYS A 324 -24.72 39.45 -3.90
N GLN A 325 -23.88 40.08 -3.08
CA GLN A 325 -23.78 41.54 -3.06
C GLN A 325 -23.32 42.11 -4.41
N LEU A 326 -22.34 41.46 -5.05
CA LEU A 326 -21.88 41.87 -6.38
C LEU A 326 -22.94 41.66 -7.47
N GLU A 327 -23.76 40.61 -7.37
CA GLU A 327 -24.90 40.39 -8.27
C GLU A 327 -25.94 41.49 -8.14
N ASP A 328 -26.28 41.90 -6.91
CA ASP A 328 -27.23 42.99 -6.66
C ASP A 328 -26.69 44.34 -7.18
N GLU A 329 -25.39 44.62 -6.98
CA GLU A 329 -24.72 45.81 -7.51
C GLU A 329 -24.72 45.83 -9.05
N LEU A 330 -24.42 44.70 -9.68
CA LEU A 330 -24.47 44.55 -11.13
C LEU A 330 -25.89 44.77 -11.68
N SER A 331 -26.91 44.21 -11.00
CA SER A 331 -28.31 44.40 -11.39
C SER A 331 -28.70 45.88 -11.34
N SER A 332 -28.29 46.61 -10.30
CA SER A 332 -28.56 48.04 -10.18
C SER A 332 -27.89 48.86 -11.29
N ALA A 333 -26.63 48.54 -11.63
CA ALA A 333 -25.91 49.21 -12.70
C ALA A 333 -26.57 48.98 -14.08
N VAL A 334 -27.05 47.76 -14.34
CA VAL A 334 -27.77 47.44 -15.57
C VAL A 334 -29.08 48.23 -15.69
N GLU A 335 -29.83 48.38 -14.60
CA GLU A 335 -31.06 49.20 -14.60
C GLU A 335 -30.77 50.67 -14.89
N GLN A 336 -29.71 51.24 -14.31
CA GLN A 336 -29.30 52.62 -14.58
C GLN A 336 -28.93 52.83 -16.06
N LEU A 337 -28.18 51.90 -16.65
CA LEU A 337 -27.82 51.95 -18.07
C LEU A 337 -29.05 51.88 -18.98
N GLN A 338 -30.07 51.10 -18.64
CA GLN A 338 -31.31 51.04 -19.40
C GLN A 338 -32.06 52.38 -19.40
N VAL A 339 -32.06 53.08 -18.26
CA VAL A 339 -32.67 54.42 -18.15
C VAL A 339 -31.92 55.41 -19.05
N SER A 340 -30.59 55.47 -18.97
CA SER A 340 -29.79 56.39 -19.78
C SER A 340 -29.90 56.10 -21.28
N LEU A 341 -30.01 54.83 -21.68
CA LEU A 341 -30.26 54.46 -23.08
C LEU A 341 -31.61 54.99 -23.59
N LYS A 342 -32.64 54.95 -22.74
CA LYS A 342 -33.97 55.46 -23.09
C LYS A 342 -33.95 56.99 -23.24
N GLU A 343 -33.31 57.70 -22.32
CA GLU A 343 -33.14 59.16 -22.41
C GLU A 343 -32.40 59.57 -23.69
N ARG A 344 -31.33 58.84 -24.05
CA ARG A 344 -30.62 59.05 -25.31
C ARG A 344 -31.52 58.90 -26.53
N ASP A 345 -32.35 57.85 -26.56
CA ASP A 345 -33.26 57.61 -27.69
C ASP A 345 -34.34 58.70 -27.79
N GLU A 346 -34.84 59.22 -26.67
CA GLU A 346 -35.78 60.35 -26.63
C GLU A 346 -35.14 61.65 -27.18
N LEU A 347 -33.92 61.98 -26.74
CA LEU A 347 -33.17 63.13 -27.25
C LEU A 347 -32.88 63.01 -28.76
N GLN A 348 -32.61 61.80 -29.24
CA GLN A 348 -32.35 61.56 -30.66
C GLN A 348 -33.61 61.80 -31.52
N ILE A 349 -34.80 61.48 -31.01
CA ILE A 349 -36.07 61.80 -31.67
C ILE A 349 -36.30 63.31 -31.71
N GLU A 350 -36.01 64.03 -30.63
CA GLU A 350 -36.18 65.49 -30.56
C GLU A 350 -35.24 66.23 -31.51
N LEU A 351 -34.00 65.77 -31.65
CA LEU A 351 -33.04 66.30 -32.61
C LEU A 351 -33.53 66.12 -34.06
N GLU A 352 -34.02 64.94 -34.41
CA GLU A 352 -34.57 64.62 -35.74
C GLU A 352 -35.80 65.50 -36.07
N ASN A 353 -36.67 65.72 -35.09
CA ASN A 353 -37.82 66.62 -35.24
C ASN A 353 -37.38 68.08 -35.45
N SER A 354 -36.40 68.54 -34.69
CA SER A 354 -35.84 69.89 -34.80
C SER A 354 -35.18 70.11 -36.17
N HIS A 355 -34.43 69.13 -36.68
CA HIS A 355 -33.86 69.15 -38.03
C HIS A 355 -34.91 69.33 -39.12
N LYS A 356 -36.03 68.59 -39.05
CA LYS A 356 -37.13 68.71 -40.01
C LYS A 356 -37.76 70.11 -40.01
N VAL A 357 -37.91 70.71 -38.83
CA VAL A 357 -38.44 72.09 -38.71
C VAL A 357 -37.48 73.09 -39.34
N ILE A 358 -36.18 72.95 -39.10
CA ILE A 358 -35.15 73.82 -39.70
C ILE A 358 -35.16 73.70 -41.22
N GLU A 359 -35.23 72.47 -41.76
CA GLU A 359 -35.28 72.23 -43.20
C GLU A 359 -36.53 72.85 -43.85
N GLU A 360 -37.68 72.78 -43.18
CA GLU A 360 -38.92 73.37 -43.66
C GLU A 360 -38.92 74.91 -43.60
N LEU A 361 -38.27 75.51 -42.59
CA LEU A 361 -38.05 76.95 -42.50
C LEU A 361 -37.13 77.45 -43.61
N LEU A 362 -36.03 76.72 -43.88
CA LEU A 362 -35.11 77.03 -44.99
C LEU A 362 -35.82 76.94 -46.35
N ARG A 363 -36.74 75.98 -46.52
CA ARG A 363 -37.56 75.85 -47.73
C ARG A 363 -38.51 77.04 -47.91
N LYS A 364 -39.20 77.47 -46.84
CA LYS A 364 -40.08 78.66 -46.87
C LYS A 364 -39.29 79.93 -47.16
N GLN A 365 -38.07 80.04 -46.63
CA GLN A 365 -37.17 81.18 -46.90
C GLN A 365 -36.74 81.24 -48.38
N ALA A 366 -36.53 80.10 -49.04
CA ALA A 366 -36.26 80.03 -50.48
C ALA A 366 -37.49 80.41 -51.34
N GLU A 367 -38.70 80.16 -50.83
CA GLU A 367 -39.96 80.54 -51.49
C GLU A 367 -40.31 82.04 -51.26
N GLU A 368 -39.89 82.64 -50.13
CA GLU A 368 -40.17 84.03 -49.75
C GLU A 368 -39.13 85.07 -50.22
N THR A 369 -37.99 84.64 -50.79
CA THR A 369 -37.00 85.53 -51.46
C THR A 369 -37.50 86.13 -52.80
N SER A 370 -38.73 86.64 -52.81
CA SER A 370 -39.28 87.48 -53.88
C SER A 370 -40.08 88.70 -53.39
N SER A 371 -40.17 88.98 -52.07
CA SER A 371 -40.78 90.24 -51.63
C SER A 371 -40.35 90.70 -50.23
N THR A 372 -40.02 91.99 -50.14
CA THR A 372 -39.40 92.77 -49.06
C THR A 372 -40.19 92.93 -47.75
N HIS A 373 -39.54 92.78 -46.59
CA HIS A 373 -39.78 93.60 -45.36
C HIS A 373 -38.66 93.38 -44.31
N MET A 374 -37.87 94.42 -43.96
CA MET A 374 -36.63 94.27 -43.14
C MET A 374 -36.71 94.68 -41.66
N ASP A 375 -37.73 95.40 -41.18
CA ASP A 375 -37.60 96.09 -39.88
C ASP A 375 -38.22 95.39 -38.65
N GLN A 376 -38.93 94.26 -38.80
CA GLN A 376 -39.40 93.43 -37.67
C GLN A 376 -38.40 92.31 -37.31
N PHE A 377 -37.38 92.10 -38.14
CA PHE A 377 -36.54 90.89 -38.20
C PHE A 377 -35.35 90.90 -37.23
N ASN A 378 -34.89 92.08 -36.80
CA ASN A 378 -33.69 92.20 -35.95
C ASN A 378 -33.91 91.77 -34.48
N LEU A 379 -35.14 91.83 -33.96
CA LEU A 379 -35.39 91.48 -32.56
C LEU A 379 -35.55 89.96 -32.36
N ASP A 380 -36.08 89.26 -33.36
CA ASP A 380 -36.24 87.80 -33.32
C ASP A 380 -34.94 87.07 -33.71
N GLN A 381 -34.11 87.63 -34.60
CA GLN A 381 -32.79 87.06 -34.95
C GLN A 381 -31.79 87.05 -33.78
N LEU A 382 -31.82 88.07 -32.92
CA LEU A 382 -30.98 88.11 -31.70
C LEU A 382 -31.36 86.99 -30.73
N SER A 383 -32.67 86.74 -30.54
CA SER A 383 -33.13 85.65 -29.65
C SER A 383 -32.86 84.25 -30.21
N VAL A 384 -32.94 84.05 -31.53
CA VAL A 384 -32.67 82.76 -32.18
C VAL A 384 -31.18 82.44 -32.23
N SER A 385 -30.31 83.44 -32.42
CA SER A 385 -28.85 83.26 -32.33
C SER A 385 -28.43 82.89 -30.92
N GLU A 386 -28.99 83.54 -29.89
CA GLU A 386 -28.73 83.21 -28.49
C GLU A 386 -29.19 81.80 -28.13
N ILE A 387 -30.35 81.36 -28.65
CA ILE A 387 -30.82 79.98 -28.49
C ILE A 387 -29.92 79.00 -29.23
N HIS A 388 -29.48 79.32 -30.46
CA HIS A 388 -28.59 78.47 -31.26
C HIS A 388 -27.22 78.29 -30.62
N ASP A 389 -26.62 79.37 -30.13
CA ASP A 389 -25.34 79.33 -29.41
C ASP A 389 -25.48 78.55 -28.10
N ALA A 390 -26.58 78.75 -27.35
CA ALA A 390 -26.86 77.97 -26.14
C ALA A 390 -27.12 76.48 -26.43
N THR A 391 -27.73 76.14 -27.58
CA THR A 391 -27.89 74.74 -27.99
C THR A 391 -26.57 74.12 -28.43
N LEU A 392 -25.70 74.89 -29.10
CA LEU A 392 -24.39 74.44 -29.52
C LEU A 392 -23.48 74.17 -28.31
N ASP A 393 -23.48 75.07 -27.32
CA ASP A 393 -22.76 74.90 -26.05
C ASP A 393 -23.25 73.67 -25.29
N GLN A 394 -24.57 73.45 -25.22
CA GLN A 394 -25.11 72.22 -24.60
C GLN A 394 -24.79 70.95 -25.39
N LEU A 395 -24.73 71.03 -26.73
CA LEU A 395 -24.32 69.92 -27.57
C LEU A 395 -22.84 69.58 -27.38
N GLU A 396 -21.98 70.58 -27.21
CA GLU A 396 -20.55 70.39 -26.95
C GLU A 396 -20.31 69.79 -25.55
N ILE A 397 -21.08 70.22 -24.55
CA ILE A 397 -21.09 69.61 -23.21
C ILE A 397 -21.56 68.15 -23.27
N CYS A 398 -22.68 67.86 -23.95
CA CYS A 398 -23.19 66.50 -24.13
C CYS A 398 -22.23 65.61 -24.93
N GLN A 399 -21.53 66.15 -25.93
CA GLN A 399 -20.52 65.41 -26.68
C GLN A 399 -19.32 65.07 -25.79
N LYS A 400 -18.89 66.00 -24.94
CA LYS A 400 -17.81 65.77 -24.00
C LYS A 400 -18.20 64.73 -22.94
N GLU A 401 -19.40 64.80 -22.38
CA GLU A 401 -19.92 63.78 -21.44
C GLU A 401 -20.04 62.41 -22.11
N LYS A 402 -20.48 62.35 -23.37
CA LYS A 402 -20.50 61.12 -24.16
C LYS A 402 -19.10 60.54 -24.36
N ASP A 403 -18.11 61.37 -24.67
CA ASP A 403 -16.73 60.93 -24.88
C ASP A 403 -16.10 60.44 -23.56
N GLU A 404 -16.38 61.10 -22.44
CA GLU A 404 -15.98 60.65 -21.10
C GLU A 404 -16.64 59.30 -20.73
N LEU A 405 -17.93 59.14 -20.99
CA LEU A 405 -18.65 57.87 -20.80
C LEU A 405 -18.15 56.75 -21.71
N LEU A 406 -17.74 57.06 -22.94
CA LEU A 406 -17.14 56.07 -23.85
C LEU A 406 -15.78 55.58 -23.36
N VAL A 407 -14.96 56.47 -22.79
CA VAL A 407 -13.70 56.10 -22.17
C VAL A 407 -13.93 55.23 -20.92
N GLU A 408 -14.92 55.57 -20.10
CA GLU A 408 -15.27 54.79 -18.92
C GLU A 408 -15.87 53.42 -19.27
N LEU A 409 -16.69 53.34 -20.32
CA LEU A 409 -17.20 52.09 -20.88
C LEU A 409 -16.06 51.19 -21.39
N GLU A 410 -15.10 51.75 -22.11
CA GLU A 410 -13.95 50.99 -22.64
C GLU A 410 -13.03 50.51 -21.50
N ASN A 411 -12.81 51.34 -20.47
CA ASN A 411 -12.07 50.93 -19.28
C ASN A 411 -12.80 49.81 -18.51
N THR A 412 -14.12 49.93 -18.35
CA THR A 412 -14.95 48.92 -17.69
C THR A 412 -14.97 47.62 -18.49
N ARG A 413 -15.08 47.71 -19.81
CA ARG A 413 -15.01 46.57 -20.73
C ARG A 413 -13.65 45.88 -20.63
N ARG A 414 -12.56 46.64 -20.62
CA ARG A 414 -11.20 46.10 -20.45
C ARG A 414 -11.02 45.41 -19.10
N ILE A 415 -11.52 46.01 -18.01
CA ILE A 415 -11.49 45.40 -16.67
C ILE A 415 -12.34 44.12 -16.64
N ASN A 416 -13.52 44.12 -17.26
CA ASN A 416 -14.37 42.92 -17.37
C ASN A 416 -13.73 41.84 -18.23
N GLU A 417 -13.12 42.17 -19.37
CA GLU A 417 -12.38 41.22 -20.20
C GLU A 417 -11.18 40.64 -19.43
N GLU A 418 -10.50 41.44 -18.61
CA GLU A 418 -9.41 41.00 -17.74
C GLU A 418 -9.90 40.16 -16.55
N LEU A 419 -11.09 40.44 -16.00
CA LEU A 419 -11.77 39.63 -14.98
C LEU A 419 -12.30 38.32 -15.54
N LEU A 420 -12.86 38.32 -16.76
CA LEU A 420 -13.28 37.13 -17.50
C LEU A 420 -12.07 36.29 -17.90
N ARG A 421 -10.92 36.91 -18.23
CA ARG A 421 -9.67 36.19 -18.47
C ARG A 421 -9.19 35.52 -17.18
N LYS A 422 -9.14 36.26 -16.06
CA LYS A 422 -8.80 35.71 -14.74
C LYS A 422 -9.79 34.63 -14.29
N GLN A 423 -11.10 34.81 -14.51
CA GLN A 423 -12.10 33.78 -14.22
C GLN A 423 -12.00 32.58 -15.16
N SER A 424 -11.61 32.74 -16.42
CA SER A 424 -11.33 31.62 -17.32
C SER A 424 -10.03 30.88 -16.96
N GLU A 425 -9.03 31.61 -16.44
CA GLU A 425 -7.79 31.07 -15.88
C GLU A 425 -8.03 30.36 -14.53
N ASP A 426 -9.01 30.81 -13.72
CA ASP A 426 -9.38 30.23 -12.41
C ASP A 426 -10.44 29.11 -12.51
N THR A 427 -11.38 29.18 -13.47
CA THR A 427 -12.47 28.18 -13.65
C THR A 427 -12.06 27.02 -14.54
N SER A 428 -11.00 27.17 -15.35
CA SER A 428 -10.38 26.05 -16.09
C SER A 428 -9.34 25.27 -15.26
N ASN A 429 -9.06 25.69 -14.01
CA ASN A 429 -7.99 25.11 -13.17
C ASN A 429 -8.44 24.56 -11.80
N SER A 430 -9.74 24.36 -11.55
CA SER A 430 -10.22 23.87 -10.24
C SER A 430 -10.67 22.39 -10.20
N HIS A 431 -10.21 21.55 -11.13
CA HIS A 431 -10.09 20.10 -10.90
C HIS A 431 -8.96 19.47 -11.75
N LEU A 432 -7.83 19.21 -11.09
CA LEU A 432 -6.70 18.36 -11.52
C LEU A 432 -5.99 18.74 -12.84
N GLN A 433 -5.16 19.78 -12.82
CA GLN A 433 -3.93 19.88 -13.63
C GLN A 433 -3.05 20.98 -13.02
N GLN A 434 -1.96 20.62 -12.35
CA GLN A 434 -0.83 21.56 -12.36
C GLN A 434 -0.34 21.60 -13.81
N PRO A 435 -0.21 22.78 -14.46
CA PRO A 435 0.44 22.83 -15.76
C PRO A 435 1.87 22.31 -15.57
N PHE A 436 2.22 21.22 -16.24
CA PHE A 436 3.61 20.77 -16.26
C PHE A 436 4.45 21.89 -16.87
N ILE A 437 5.61 22.18 -16.29
CA ILE A 437 6.45 23.26 -16.78
C ILE A 437 7.13 22.78 -18.06
N GLU A 438 6.75 23.36 -19.19
CA GLU A 438 7.45 23.14 -20.45
C GLU A 438 8.66 24.08 -20.53
N PHE A 439 9.84 23.50 -20.74
CA PHE A 439 11.09 24.23 -20.94
C PHE A 439 11.46 24.25 -22.41
N SER A 440 11.87 25.41 -22.91
CA SER A 440 12.36 25.55 -24.28
C SER A 440 13.72 24.87 -24.45
N LEU A 441 14.03 24.43 -25.67
CA LEU A 441 15.35 23.86 -25.98
C LEU A 441 16.48 24.83 -25.63
N SER A 442 16.28 26.13 -25.91
CA SER A 442 17.27 27.18 -25.61
C SER A 442 17.58 27.28 -24.12
N GLU A 443 16.58 27.15 -23.25
CA GLU A 443 16.80 27.18 -21.79
C GLU A 443 17.61 25.96 -21.32
N ILE A 444 17.34 24.79 -21.90
CA ILE A 444 18.08 23.56 -21.59
C ILE A 444 19.52 23.65 -22.10
N GLU A 445 19.73 24.18 -23.30
CA GLU A 445 21.05 24.37 -23.90
C GLU A 445 21.88 25.40 -23.13
N GLU A 446 21.28 26.53 -22.73
CA GLU A 446 21.93 27.53 -21.88
C GLU A 446 22.32 26.95 -20.51
N ALA A 447 21.40 26.25 -19.84
CA ALA A 447 21.66 25.69 -18.52
C ALA A 447 22.72 24.57 -18.53
N THR A 448 22.85 23.84 -19.64
CA THR A 448 23.82 22.74 -19.77
C THR A 448 25.10 23.14 -20.51
N GLU A 449 25.26 24.42 -20.88
CA GLU A 449 26.33 24.92 -21.75
C GLU A 449 26.52 24.05 -23.00
N ASP A 450 25.44 23.89 -23.78
CA ASP A 450 25.40 23.03 -24.96
C ASP A 450 25.72 21.54 -24.66
N PHE A 451 25.21 21.03 -23.52
CA PHE A 451 25.43 19.66 -23.05
C PHE A 451 26.91 19.35 -22.76
N ASP A 452 27.63 20.29 -22.13
CA ASP A 452 29.03 20.09 -21.75
C ASP A 452 29.19 18.86 -20.84
N GLN A 453 30.24 18.09 -21.10
CA GLN A 453 30.62 16.90 -20.38
C GLN A 453 30.95 17.18 -18.89
N LEU A 454 31.28 18.43 -18.54
CA LEU A 454 31.50 18.88 -17.16
C LEU A 454 30.24 18.79 -16.30
N TYR A 455 29.06 19.03 -16.89
CA TYR A 455 27.78 18.97 -16.18
C TYR A 455 27.18 17.55 -16.13
N LYS A 456 27.73 16.61 -16.93
CA LYS A 456 27.25 15.23 -16.97
C LYS A 456 27.60 14.50 -15.67
N ILE A 457 26.57 14.08 -14.93
CA ILE A 457 26.70 13.34 -13.67
C ILE A 457 26.55 11.83 -13.85
N ALA A 458 25.79 11.39 -14.85
CA ALA A 458 25.54 9.97 -15.09
C ALA A 458 25.14 9.67 -16.54
N GLU A 459 25.33 8.42 -16.92
CA GLU A 459 24.79 7.84 -18.15
C GLU A 459 23.95 6.62 -17.77
N GLY A 460 22.66 6.67 -18.13
CA GLY A 460 21.71 5.63 -17.85
C GLY A 460 21.64 4.57 -18.95
N ALA A 461 20.79 3.58 -18.72
CA ALA A 461 20.45 2.61 -19.76
C ALA A 461 19.79 3.30 -20.97
N ARG A 462 19.89 2.67 -22.15
CA ARG A 462 19.29 3.14 -23.42
C ARG A 462 19.84 4.48 -23.93
N GLY A 463 21.04 4.87 -23.48
CA GLY A 463 21.73 6.08 -23.93
C GLY A 463 21.14 7.37 -23.36
N SER A 464 20.44 7.28 -22.22
CA SER A 464 19.97 8.47 -21.49
C SER A 464 21.14 9.13 -20.76
N VAL A 465 21.19 10.45 -20.71
CA VAL A 465 22.28 11.19 -20.07
C VAL A 465 21.70 12.17 -19.07
N TYR A 466 22.33 12.27 -17.90
CA TYR A 466 21.89 13.10 -16.78
C TYR A 466 22.90 14.24 -16.58
N TYR A 467 22.40 15.47 -16.57
CA TYR A 467 23.20 16.67 -16.35
C TYR A 467 22.73 17.38 -15.07
N LYS A 468 23.66 17.74 -14.19
CA LYS A 468 23.38 18.62 -13.05
C LYS A 468 23.62 20.06 -13.50
N CYS A 469 22.63 20.92 -13.34
CA CYS A 469 22.75 22.34 -13.69
C CYS A 469 21.79 23.21 -12.86
N ALA A 470 21.94 24.52 -12.98
CA ALA A 470 20.98 25.48 -12.44
C ALA A 470 20.06 25.98 -13.55
N LEU A 471 18.76 25.70 -13.43
CA LEU A 471 17.74 26.14 -14.37
C LEU A 471 16.79 27.10 -13.63
N ARG A 472 16.66 28.34 -14.13
CA ARG A 472 15.89 29.41 -13.46
C ARG A 472 16.25 29.56 -11.98
N HIS A 473 17.55 29.57 -11.67
CA HIS A 473 18.10 29.65 -10.30
C HIS A 473 17.76 28.47 -9.37
N THR A 474 17.25 27.35 -9.91
CA THR A 474 16.98 26.12 -9.15
C THR A 474 17.98 25.04 -9.58
N GLU A 475 18.63 24.36 -8.64
CA GLU A 475 19.44 23.18 -8.97
C GLU A 475 18.53 22.03 -9.42
N VAL A 476 18.81 21.49 -10.60
CA VAL A 476 18.00 20.44 -11.24
C VAL A 476 18.88 19.36 -11.86
N VAL A 477 18.24 18.22 -12.14
CA VAL A 477 18.81 17.17 -12.99
C VAL A 477 18.04 17.11 -14.29
N ILE A 478 18.72 17.36 -15.39
CA ILE A 478 18.16 17.23 -16.74
C ILE A 478 18.53 15.84 -17.28
N LYS A 479 17.52 14.99 -17.44
CA LYS A 479 17.64 13.68 -18.08
C LYS A 479 17.28 13.81 -19.55
N VAL A 480 18.28 13.77 -20.42
CA VAL A 480 18.11 13.73 -21.87
C VAL A 480 17.92 12.27 -22.30
N LEU A 481 16.80 11.96 -22.95
CA LEU A 481 16.48 10.60 -23.37
C LEU A 481 17.18 10.26 -24.69
N GLY A 482 17.61 9.00 -24.84
CA GLY A 482 18.26 8.53 -26.07
C GLY A 482 17.32 8.58 -27.29
N ARG A 483 17.88 8.72 -28.51
CA ARG A 483 17.13 8.91 -29.77
C ARG A 483 16.06 7.85 -30.07
N ASN A 484 16.22 6.63 -29.57
CA ASN A 484 15.31 5.50 -29.83
C ASN A 484 14.32 5.24 -28.67
N SER A 485 14.19 6.17 -27.72
CA SER A 485 13.37 5.93 -26.50
C SER A 485 11.87 6.00 -26.77
N PHE A 486 11.45 6.84 -27.73
CA PHE A 486 10.04 7.09 -28.08
C PHE A 486 9.89 7.10 -29.60
N GLN A 487 8.82 6.47 -30.12
CA GLN A 487 8.55 6.46 -31.57
C GLN A 487 7.91 7.76 -32.04
N ASP A 488 7.09 8.40 -31.19
CA ASP A 488 6.38 9.65 -31.48
C ASP A 488 6.51 10.66 -30.31
N SER A 489 6.42 11.97 -30.60
CA SER A 489 6.42 13.04 -29.61
C SER A 489 5.17 13.02 -28.72
N ASN A 490 4.03 12.55 -29.24
CA ASN A 490 2.80 12.39 -28.45
C ASN A 490 2.93 11.33 -27.37
N GLU A 491 3.66 10.25 -27.65
CA GLU A 491 3.95 9.18 -26.68
C GLU A 491 4.79 9.71 -25.51
N PHE A 492 5.76 10.57 -25.80
CA PHE A 492 6.56 11.26 -24.78
C PHE A 492 5.69 12.16 -23.91
N LEU A 493 4.87 13.04 -24.51
CA LEU A 493 4.01 13.96 -23.77
C LEU A 493 3.00 13.23 -22.88
N GLN A 494 2.39 12.15 -23.38
CA GLN A 494 1.47 11.33 -22.59
C GLN A 494 2.17 10.69 -21.37
N GLU A 495 3.42 10.26 -21.53
CA GLU A 495 4.22 9.71 -20.42
C GLU A 495 4.61 10.81 -19.42
N VAL A 496 4.96 12.02 -19.88
CA VAL A 496 5.21 13.18 -19.00
C VAL A 496 3.97 13.50 -18.17
N ASP A 497 2.80 13.52 -18.80
CA ASP A 497 1.52 13.74 -18.13
C ASP A 497 1.22 12.67 -17.07
N ASP A 498 1.60 11.41 -17.32
CA ASP A 498 1.42 10.35 -16.34
C ASP A 498 2.43 10.44 -15.19
N LEU A 499 3.68 10.80 -15.48
CA LEU A 499 4.74 10.94 -14.48
C LEU A 499 4.50 12.13 -13.55
N ILE A 500 4.02 13.27 -14.05
CA ILE A 500 3.85 14.47 -13.22
C ILE A 500 2.71 14.35 -12.20
N LYS A 501 1.74 13.45 -12.46
CA LYS A 501 0.65 13.13 -11.53
C LYS A 501 1.14 12.34 -10.32
N LEU A 502 2.32 11.70 -10.41
CA LEU A 502 2.87 10.88 -9.33
C LEU A 502 3.66 11.75 -8.36
N ARG A 503 3.07 12.03 -7.20
CA ARG A 503 3.71 12.80 -6.13
C ARG A 503 3.74 12.02 -4.83
N HIS A 504 4.95 11.84 -4.31
CA HIS A 504 5.21 11.19 -3.04
C HIS A 504 6.52 11.76 -2.47
N PRO A 505 6.64 11.96 -1.14
CA PRO A 505 7.86 12.51 -0.53
C PRO A 505 9.13 11.73 -0.88
N ASN A 506 9.00 10.40 -1.05
CA ASN A 506 10.09 9.48 -1.39
C ASN A 506 10.14 9.10 -2.89
N LEU A 507 9.50 9.88 -3.77
CA LEU A 507 9.75 9.83 -5.21
C LEU A 507 10.52 11.09 -5.62
N VAL A 508 11.42 10.96 -6.60
CA VAL A 508 12.08 12.13 -7.19
C VAL A 508 11.04 12.93 -7.98
N ASN A 509 10.85 14.19 -7.61
CA ASN A 509 9.85 15.07 -8.20
C ASN A 509 10.22 15.47 -9.63
N LEU A 510 9.31 15.24 -10.57
CA LEU A 510 9.39 15.77 -11.92
C LEU A 510 8.90 17.22 -11.92
N ILE A 511 9.79 18.16 -12.24
CA ILE A 511 9.50 19.61 -12.29
C ILE A 511 8.86 19.96 -13.63
N GLY A 512 9.36 19.38 -14.72
CA GLY A 512 8.89 19.69 -16.07
C GLY A 512 9.60 18.89 -17.15
N ALA A 513 9.41 19.28 -18.40
CA ALA A 513 9.96 18.60 -19.55
C ALA A 513 10.29 19.57 -20.70
N CYS A 514 11.19 19.15 -21.58
CA CYS A 514 11.47 19.79 -22.86
C CYS A 514 11.16 18.79 -23.99
N PRO A 515 9.98 18.89 -24.64
CA PRO A 515 9.58 17.95 -25.70
C PRO A 515 10.50 17.97 -26.91
N GLU A 516 11.01 19.14 -27.30
CA GLU A 516 11.92 19.32 -28.44
C GLU A 516 13.19 18.47 -28.30
N LYS A 517 13.77 18.42 -27.10
CA LYS A 517 14.98 17.61 -26.81
C LYS A 517 14.66 16.23 -26.26
N ARG A 518 13.39 15.94 -25.96
CA ARG A 518 12.95 14.79 -25.15
C ARG A 518 13.74 14.73 -23.84
N ALA A 519 13.76 15.85 -23.12
CA ALA A 519 14.42 15.96 -21.83
C ALA A 519 13.39 16.06 -20.70
N LEU A 520 13.70 15.46 -19.56
CA LEU A 520 12.92 15.52 -18.33
C LEU A 520 13.72 16.27 -17.28
N VAL A 521 13.08 17.20 -16.57
CA VAL A 521 13.72 18.06 -15.57
C VAL A 521 13.23 17.63 -14.19
N TYR A 522 14.14 17.10 -13.38
CA TYR A 522 13.88 16.61 -12.03
C TYR A 522 14.50 17.52 -10.98
N GLU A 523 13.98 17.45 -9.76
CA GLU A 523 14.70 17.99 -8.60
C GLU A 523 16.10 17.37 -8.47
N TYR A 524 17.07 18.15 -8.01
CA TYR A 524 18.38 17.64 -7.64
C TYR A 524 18.36 17.07 -6.22
N VAL A 525 18.99 15.90 -6.04
CA VAL A 525 19.08 15.19 -4.75
C VAL A 525 20.57 15.08 -4.36
N PRO A 526 21.00 15.68 -3.23
CA PRO A 526 22.41 16.01 -3.02
C PRO A 526 23.32 14.85 -2.56
N ASN A 527 22.82 13.84 -1.84
CA ASN A 527 23.66 12.79 -1.24
C ASN A 527 23.89 11.56 -2.14
N GLY A 528 23.72 11.72 -3.45
CA GLY A 528 23.98 10.67 -4.44
C GLY A 528 23.04 9.47 -4.32
N SER A 529 23.45 8.34 -4.89
CA SER A 529 22.65 7.11 -4.90
C SER A 529 23.05 6.15 -3.76
N LEU A 530 22.14 5.27 -3.36
CA LEU A 530 22.43 4.19 -2.41
C LEU A 530 23.57 3.28 -2.91
N GLU A 531 23.74 3.14 -4.23
CA GLU A 531 24.86 2.41 -4.82
C GLU A 531 26.21 3.05 -4.50
N ASP A 532 26.28 4.38 -4.44
CA ASP A 532 27.52 5.10 -4.09
C ASP A 532 27.91 4.83 -2.63
N HIS A 533 26.93 4.80 -1.72
CA HIS A 533 27.11 4.49 -0.29
C HIS A 533 27.46 3.02 -0.04
N LEU A 534 26.78 2.08 -0.72
CA LEU A 534 27.07 0.65 -0.60
C LEU A 534 28.45 0.26 -1.15
N ASN A 535 28.93 0.97 -2.17
CA ASN A 535 30.25 0.75 -2.75
C ASN A 535 31.36 1.59 -2.09
N SER A 536 31.03 2.37 -1.05
CA SER A 536 31.95 3.32 -0.39
C SER A 536 32.71 4.20 -1.37
N ARG A 537 32.04 4.68 -2.42
CA ARG A 537 32.65 5.60 -3.39
C ARG A 537 32.97 6.93 -2.70
N ASN A 538 34.09 7.54 -3.08
CA ASN A 538 34.53 8.87 -2.60
C ASN A 538 34.71 8.98 -1.08
N ASP A 539 35.13 7.91 -0.41
CA ASP A 539 35.41 7.89 1.04
C ASP A 539 34.21 8.29 1.91
N MET A 540 32.98 8.09 1.41
CA MET A 540 31.75 8.37 2.15
C MET A 540 31.62 7.44 3.38
N PRO A 541 31.20 7.97 4.54
CA PRO A 541 31.03 7.15 5.74
C PRO A 541 29.94 6.10 5.54
N PRO A 542 30.09 4.89 6.14
CA PRO A 542 29.08 3.85 6.03
C PRO A 542 27.78 4.29 6.69
N LEU A 543 26.65 3.98 6.04
CA LEU A 543 25.33 4.26 6.61
C LEU A 543 25.12 3.46 7.90
N SER A 544 24.62 4.13 8.95
CA SER A 544 24.18 3.50 10.19
C SER A 544 23.04 2.51 9.95
N TRP A 545 22.88 1.51 10.83
CA TRP A 545 21.76 0.58 10.70
C TRP A 545 20.40 1.30 10.72
N GLN A 546 20.27 2.39 11.48
CA GLN A 546 19.05 3.21 11.54
C GLN A 546 18.74 3.83 10.18
N SER A 547 19.73 4.44 9.52
CA SER A 547 19.57 5.02 8.19
C SER A 547 19.20 3.94 7.18
N ARG A 548 19.84 2.76 7.25
CA ARG A 548 19.52 1.62 6.37
C ARG A 548 18.08 1.12 6.55
N MET A 549 17.59 1.03 7.79
CA MET A 549 16.19 0.64 8.06
C MET A 549 15.21 1.73 7.66
N HIS A 550 15.58 3.01 7.81
CA HIS A 550 14.78 4.13 7.34
C HIS A 550 14.59 4.09 5.82
N ILE A 551 15.68 3.88 5.08
CA ILE A 551 15.67 3.69 3.61
C ILE A 551 14.79 2.50 3.22
N ALA A 552 14.96 1.33 3.84
CA ALA A 552 14.15 0.15 3.54
C ALA A 552 12.65 0.39 3.78
N THR A 553 12.32 1.10 4.87
CA THR A 553 10.94 1.44 5.24
C THR A 553 10.31 2.41 4.24
N GLN A 554 11.02 3.49 3.91
CA GLN A 554 10.55 4.48 2.93
C GLN A 554 10.42 3.87 1.53
N LEU A 555 11.35 3.00 1.14
CA LEU A 555 11.26 2.27 -0.13
C LEU A 555 10.04 1.36 -0.17
N CYS A 556 9.79 0.61 0.92
CA CYS A 556 8.60 -0.24 1.05
C CYS A 556 7.31 0.58 0.91
N SER A 557 7.20 1.70 1.63
CA SER A 557 6.06 2.62 1.54
C SER A 557 5.86 3.18 0.12
N THR A 558 6.96 3.52 -0.55
CA THR A 558 6.93 4.07 -1.92
C THR A 558 6.48 3.03 -2.92
N LEU A 559 6.95 1.79 -2.81
CA LEU A 559 6.49 0.70 -3.67
C LEU A 559 5.00 0.40 -3.46
N MET A 560 4.54 0.40 -2.21
CA MET A 560 3.10 0.26 -1.91
C MET A 560 2.27 1.38 -2.56
N PHE A 561 2.75 2.64 -2.50
CA PHE A 561 2.10 3.76 -3.17
C PHE A 561 2.01 3.53 -4.69
N LEU A 562 3.12 3.17 -5.34
CA LEU A 562 3.14 2.89 -6.78
C LEU A 562 2.19 1.73 -7.14
N HIS A 563 2.23 0.64 -6.39
CA HIS A 563 1.41 -0.56 -6.63
C HIS A 563 -0.07 -0.29 -6.41
N SER A 564 -0.44 0.57 -5.44
CA SER A 564 -1.83 1.01 -5.25
C SER A 564 -2.37 1.77 -6.46
N GLY A 565 -1.52 2.55 -7.13
CA GLY A 565 -1.78 3.19 -8.42
C GLY A 565 -1.65 2.27 -9.63
N LYS A 566 -1.49 0.95 -9.42
CA LYS A 566 -1.25 -0.08 -10.46
C LYS A 566 -0.01 0.16 -11.31
N LEU A 567 0.96 0.91 -10.77
CA LEU A 567 2.22 1.19 -11.45
C LEU A 567 3.32 0.30 -10.86
N VAL A 568 4.01 -0.45 -11.73
CA VAL A 568 5.19 -1.24 -11.35
C VAL A 568 6.43 -0.41 -11.67
N HIS A 569 7.40 -0.36 -10.75
CA HIS A 569 8.63 0.39 -10.97
C HIS A 569 9.45 -0.24 -12.10
N GLY A 570 9.73 -1.55 -12.01
CA GLY A 570 10.31 -2.36 -13.09
C GLY A 570 11.81 -2.24 -13.31
N ASN A 571 12.45 -1.24 -12.71
CA ASN A 571 13.91 -1.03 -12.78
C ASN A 571 14.51 -0.75 -11.39
N LEU A 572 14.04 -1.47 -10.37
CA LEU A 572 14.47 -1.19 -9.00
C LEU A 572 15.91 -1.69 -8.77
N LYS A 573 16.80 -0.79 -8.34
CA LYS A 573 18.22 -1.06 -8.03
C LYS A 573 18.78 0.06 -7.13
N PRO A 574 19.88 -0.16 -6.39
CA PRO A 574 20.49 0.87 -5.54
C PRO A 574 20.84 2.17 -6.26
N GLY A 575 21.26 2.12 -7.54
CA GLY A 575 21.57 3.31 -8.32
C GLY A 575 20.37 4.22 -8.64
N ASN A 576 19.15 3.71 -8.47
CA ASN A 576 17.90 4.46 -8.66
C ASN A 576 17.28 4.91 -7.32
N ILE A 577 17.96 4.69 -6.20
CA ILE A 577 17.53 5.14 -4.87
C ILE A 577 18.45 6.27 -4.46
N LEU A 578 17.99 7.52 -4.60
CA LEU A 578 18.78 8.70 -4.23
C LEU A 578 18.57 9.04 -2.75
N LEU A 579 19.53 9.70 -2.13
CA LEU A 579 19.47 10.10 -0.72
C LEU A 579 19.38 11.63 -0.59
N ASP A 580 18.35 12.11 0.12
CA ASP A 580 18.19 13.53 0.43
C ASP A 580 19.09 13.97 1.59
N ASP A 581 19.02 15.26 1.97
CA ASP A 581 19.83 15.86 3.05
C ASP A 581 19.66 15.16 4.41
N ASN A 582 18.52 14.51 4.64
CA ASN A 582 18.22 13.77 5.87
C ASN A 582 18.54 12.28 5.75
N PHE A 583 19.24 11.86 4.68
CA PHE A 583 19.45 10.45 4.33
C PHE A 583 18.14 9.66 4.17
N GLY A 584 17.03 10.36 3.90
CA GLY A 584 15.79 9.77 3.41
C GLY A 584 15.94 9.36 1.96
N CYS A 585 15.28 8.28 1.55
CA CYS A 585 15.36 7.81 0.18
C CYS A 585 14.33 8.49 -0.74
N LYS A 586 14.76 8.83 -1.95
CA LYS A 586 13.90 9.23 -3.07
C LYS A 586 14.14 8.30 -4.25
N LEU A 587 13.12 7.57 -4.64
CA LEU A 587 13.16 6.62 -5.75
C LEU A 587 13.03 7.37 -7.08
N SER A 588 13.99 7.14 -7.98
CA SER A 588 14.08 7.75 -9.31
C SER A 588 13.80 6.72 -10.41
N ASP A 589 13.70 7.19 -11.67
CA ASP A 589 13.55 6.31 -12.86
C ASP A 589 12.35 5.34 -12.82
N PHE A 590 11.29 5.72 -12.12
CA PHE A 590 10.01 5.02 -12.12
C PHE A 590 9.24 5.22 -13.44
N GLY A 591 8.30 4.32 -13.74
CA GLY A 591 7.52 4.33 -15.00
C GLY A 591 8.20 3.59 -16.17
N SER A 592 9.46 3.17 -16.02
CA SER A 592 10.23 2.48 -17.08
C SER A 592 9.64 1.15 -17.55
N CYS A 593 8.73 0.53 -16.77
CA CYS A 593 8.10 -0.75 -17.08
C CYS A 593 7.31 -0.74 -18.41
N ARG A 594 6.64 0.37 -18.76
CA ARG A 594 5.90 0.49 -20.03
C ARG A 594 6.82 0.45 -21.25
N ALA A 595 8.02 1.01 -21.11
CA ALA A 595 9.02 1.02 -22.15
C ALA A 595 9.72 -0.34 -22.34
N PHE A 596 9.55 -1.32 -21.45
CA PHE A 596 10.01 -2.70 -21.66
C PHE A 596 9.12 -3.46 -22.65
N SER A 597 7.81 -3.17 -22.68
CA SER A 597 6.88 -3.75 -23.65
C SER A 597 7.20 -3.33 -25.10
N LEU A 598 7.89 -2.21 -25.31
CA LEU A 598 8.28 -1.70 -26.63
C LEU A 598 9.59 -2.31 -27.17
N VAL A 599 10.43 -2.89 -26.30
CA VAL A 599 11.77 -3.39 -26.67
C VAL A 599 11.74 -4.85 -27.16
N GLU A 600 10.63 -5.57 -26.94
CA GLU A 600 10.48 -6.98 -27.36
C GLU A 600 10.28 -7.18 -28.87
N ASN A 601 10.17 -6.11 -29.67
CA ASN A 601 10.15 -6.22 -31.14
C ASN A 601 11.54 -6.18 -31.79
N SER A 602 12.63 -6.00 -31.03
CA SER A 602 14.00 -6.07 -31.57
C SER A 602 14.75 -7.26 -31.01
N SER A 603 14.95 -8.28 -31.85
CA SER A 603 15.62 -9.55 -31.58
C SER A 603 17.14 -9.45 -31.32
N ASN A 604 17.65 -8.33 -30.83
CA ASN A 604 19.09 -8.06 -30.71
C ASN A 604 19.50 -7.50 -29.34
N MET A 605 19.15 -8.19 -28.25
CA MET A 605 19.93 -8.05 -27.01
C MET A 605 21.06 -9.08 -27.05
N THR A 606 22.16 -8.70 -27.70
CA THR A 606 23.47 -9.33 -27.49
C THR A 606 23.73 -9.45 -25.99
N GLU A 607 24.10 -10.66 -25.57
CA GLU A 607 24.56 -10.99 -24.22
C GLU A 607 25.63 -9.99 -23.75
N SER A 608 25.22 -8.95 -23.00
CA SER A 608 26.15 -8.19 -22.17
C SER A 608 26.65 -9.15 -21.08
N SER A 609 27.98 -9.29 -20.95
CA SER A 609 28.62 -10.38 -20.20
C SER A 609 28.38 -10.41 -18.68
N ASN A 610 27.51 -9.55 -18.14
CA ASN A 610 27.08 -9.56 -16.74
C ASN A 610 25.54 -9.50 -16.66
N PRO A 611 24.86 -10.56 -16.20
CA PRO A 611 23.42 -10.52 -15.98
C PRO A 611 23.08 -9.53 -14.85
N ASN A 612 22.06 -8.70 -15.04
CA ASN A 612 21.57 -7.76 -14.02
C ASN A 612 21.08 -8.55 -12.78
N PRO A 613 21.72 -8.42 -11.60
CA PRO A 613 21.39 -9.21 -10.42
C PRO A 613 20.04 -8.83 -9.79
N TYR A 614 19.50 -7.65 -10.13
CA TYR A 614 18.21 -7.15 -9.64
C TYR A 614 17.04 -7.57 -10.56
N LEU A 615 17.32 -8.24 -11.69
CA LEU A 615 16.28 -8.72 -12.59
C LEU A 615 15.59 -9.95 -12.00
N ASP A 616 14.28 -9.88 -11.81
CA ASP A 616 13.48 -10.98 -11.31
C ASP A 616 13.64 -12.23 -12.21
N PRO A 617 14.08 -13.37 -11.66
CA PRO A 617 14.24 -14.61 -12.42
C PRO A 617 12.93 -15.15 -12.99
N ASP A 618 11.78 -14.94 -12.33
CA ASP A 618 10.47 -15.33 -12.88
C ASP A 618 10.16 -14.48 -14.12
N PHE A 619 10.32 -13.15 -14.03
CA PHE A 619 10.09 -12.27 -15.16
C PHE A 619 11.00 -12.56 -16.35
N ARG A 620 12.27 -12.90 -16.11
CA ARG A 620 13.21 -13.31 -17.17
C ARG A 620 12.68 -14.50 -17.98
N ASN A 621 11.95 -15.40 -17.34
CA ASN A 621 11.38 -16.61 -17.95
C ASN A 621 9.95 -16.39 -18.48
N SER A 622 9.09 -15.76 -17.69
CA SER A 622 7.65 -15.67 -17.92
C SER A 622 7.24 -14.44 -18.72
N ARG A 623 8.05 -13.37 -18.72
CA ARG A 623 7.78 -12.05 -19.29
C ARG A 623 6.50 -11.38 -18.74
N ARG A 624 5.99 -11.83 -17.59
CA ARG A 624 4.75 -11.31 -16.99
C ARG A 624 5.05 -10.15 -16.04
N VAL A 625 4.52 -8.98 -16.36
CA VAL A 625 4.59 -7.81 -15.47
C VAL A 625 3.58 -7.98 -14.32
N SER A 626 4.03 -7.83 -13.09
CA SER A 626 3.20 -7.81 -11.87
C SER A 626 3.90 -7.01 -10.79
N HIS A 627 3.19 -6.62 -9.72
CA HIS A 627 3.81 -5.94 -8.56
C HIS A 627 4.95 -6.77 -7.93
N SER A 628 4.87 -8.11 -8.04
CA SER A 628 5.91 -9.03 -7.56
C SER A 628 7.28 -8.83 -8.25
N LEU A 629 7.31 -8.18 -9.42
CA LEU A 629 8.52 -7.81 -10.14
C LEU A 629 9.42 -6.86 -9.34
N ASP A 630 8.83 -6.00 -8.50
CA ASP A 630 9.60 -5.08 -7.65
C ASP A 630 10.00 -5.71 -6.31
N LEU A 631 9.34 -6.80 -5.90
CA LEU A 631 9.63 -7.47 -4.63
C LEU A 631 10.97 -8.20 -4.64
N TYR A 632 11.32 -8.86 -5.74
CA TYR A 632 12.62 -9.54 -5.87
C TYR A 632 13.80 -8.56 -5.70
N PRO A 633 13.92 -7.48 -6.49
CA PRO A 633 14.98 -6.50 -6.33
C PRO A 633 14.94 -5.81 -4.96
N PHE A 634 13.74 -5.57 -4.40
CA PHE A 634 13.60 -5.06 -3.04
C PHE A 634 14.27 -5.99 -2.02
N GLY A 635 14.03 -7.30 -2.10
CA GLY A 635 14.67 -8.30 -1.23
C GLY A 635 16.20 -8.28 -1.32
N ILE A 636 16.74 -8.22 -2.54
CA ILE A 636 18.19 -8.12 -2.77
C ILE A 636 18.76 -6.84 -2.13
N ILE A 637 18.08 -5.70 -2.31
CA ILE A 637 18.50 -4.42 -1.73
C ILE A 637 18.49 -4.49 -0.20
N VAL A 638 17.46 -5.08 0.42
CA VAL A 638 17.41 -5.26 1.88
C VAL A 638 18.58 -6.13 2.35
N LEU A 639 18.90 -7.24 1.67
CA LEU A 639 20.05 -8.07 2.01
C LEU A 639 21.38 -7.32 1.89
N GLN A 640 21.53 -6.44 0.90
CA GLN A 640 22.71 -5.57 0.78
C GLN A 640 22.78 -4.53 1.89
N LEU A 641 21.65 -3.91 2.26
CA LEU A 641 21.58 -3.00 3.40
C LEU A 641 22.01 -3.71 4.70
N LEU A 642 21.60 -4.96 4.89
CA LEU A 642 21.95 -5.73 6.09
C LEU A 642 23.45 -6.11 6.15
N SER A 643 24.04 -6.46 5.01
CA SER A 643 25.38 -7.08 4.97
C SER A 643 26.50 -6.18 4.46
N GLY A 644 26.18 -5.10 3.76
CA GLY A 644 27.16 -4.27 3.05
C GLY A 644 27.88 -5.02 1.91
N ARG A 645 27.33 -6.16 1.45
CA ARG A 645 28.00 -7.06 0.47
C ARG A 645 27.50 -6.86 -0.96
N SER A 646 28.28 -7.40 -1.89
CA SER A 646 27.89 -7.58 -3.29
C SER A 646 26.69 -8.53 -3.41
N THR A 647 25.91 -8.39 -4.48
CA THR A 647 24.73 -9.22 -4.79
C THR A 647 25.05 -10.70 -5.03
N GLN A 648 26.31 -11.05 -5.30
CA GLN A 648 26.70 -12.40 -5.66
C GLN A 648 26.51 -13.38 -4.49
N GLY A 649 25.54 -14.31 -4.61
CA GLY A 649 25.29 -15.35 -3.61
C GLY A 649 24.72 -14.82 -2.29
N ILE A 650 24.21 -13.58 -2.27
CA ILE A 650 23.86 -12.89 -1.03
C ILE A 650 22.66 -13.55 -0.32
N ALA A 651 21.67 -14.03 -1.08
CA ALA A 651 20.50 -14.70 -0.55
C ALA A 651 20.85 -16.09 -0.01
N GLU A 652 21.69 -16.85 -0.71
CA GLU A 652 22.17 -18.17 -0.29
C GLU A 652 23.04 -18.05 0.97
N SER A 653 23.89 -17.03 1.06
CA SER A 653 24.68 -16.75 2.25
C SER A 653 23.79 -16.44 3.44
N ALA A 654 22.79 -15.56 3.28
CA ALA A 654 21.85 -15.22 4.34
C ALA A 654 21.04 -16.45 4.80
N GLN A 655 20.60 -17.28 3.85
CA GLN A 655 19.85 -18.51 4.13
C GLN A 655 20.69 -19.53 4.90
N SER A 656 21.95 -19.72 4.51
CA SER A 656 22.88 -20.62 5.22
C SER A 656 23.06 -20.22 6.69
N GLU A 657 23.22 -18.92 6.96
CA GLU A 657 23.40 -18.42 8.33
C GLU A 657 22.14 -18.56 9.20
N LEU A 658 20.96 -18.39 8.61
CA LEU A 658 19.70 -18.67 9.30
C LEU A 658 19.54 -20.15 9.65
N LEU A 659 19.93 -21.06 8.74
CA LEU A 659 19.86 -22.51 8.96
C LEU A 659 20.89 -22.98 10.02
N ASN A 660 22.03 -22.31 10.12
CA ASN A 660 23.10 -22.62 11.07
C ASN A 660 22.86 -22.01 12.46
N GLY A 661 21.63 -22.12 12.98
CA GLY A 661 21.28 -21.68 14.34
C GLY A 661 20.94 -20.20 14.47
N GLY A 662 20.72 -19.48 13.37
CA GLY A 662 20.18 -18.10 13.37
C GLY A 662 21.17 -17.02 13.79
N ASN A 663 22.46 -17.33 13.90
CA ASN A 663 23.47 -16.32 14.22
C ASN A 663 23.88 -15.55 12.97
N LEU A 664 23.39 -14.32 12.84
CA LEU A 664 23.68 -13.45 11.70
C LEU A 664 24.94 -12.59 11.87
N SER A 665 25.72 -12.75 12.95
CA SER A 665 26.89 -11.88 13.21
C SER A 665 27.93 -11.89 12.08
N SER A 666 28.06 -13.02 11.38
CA SER A 666 28.95 -13.17 10.23
C SER A 666 28.36 -12.62 8.94
N PHE A 667 27.05 -12.39 8.84
CA PHE A 667 26.38 -11.85 7.66
C PHE A 667 26.21 -10.34 7.74
N LEU A 668 25.86 -9.83 8.94
CA LEU A 668 25.58 -8.43 9.17
C LEU A 668 26.82 -7.55 9.04
N ASP A 669 26.60 -6.35 8.52
CA ASP A 669 27.64 -5.34 8.42
C ASP A 669 27.95 -4.75 9.81
N SER A 670 29.12 -5.07 10.35
CA SER A 670 29.59 -4.53 11.63
C SER A 670 29.83 -3.01 11.60
N SER A 671 30.05 -2.42 10.43
CA SER A 671 30.27 -0.96 10.30
C SER A 671 28.98 -0.16 10.51
N ALA A 672 27.81 -0.79 10.36
CA ALA A 672 26.51 -0.16 10.57
C ALA A 672 26.15 0.04 12.05
N GLY A 673 26.97 -0.50 12.97
CA GLY A 673 26.75 -0.45 14.42
C GLY A 673 25.97 -1.66 14.96
N ASN A 674 25.27 -1.45 16.08
CA ASN A 674 24.58 -2.53 16.79
C ASN A 674 23.18 -2.79 16.23
N TRP A 675 23.05 -3.86 15.46
CA TRP A 675 21.78 -4.31 14.91
C TRP A 675 20.78 -4.76 16.00
N PRO A 676 19.48 -4.44 15.86
CA PRO A 676 18.46 -4.90 16.79
C PRO A 676 18.17 -6.39 16.63
N HIS A 677 17.61 -7.02 17.67
CA HIS A 677 17.34 -8.47 17.70
C HIS A 677 16.37 -8.94 16.59
N GLN A 678 15.50 -8.05 16.11
CA GLN A 678 14.52 -8.29 15.05
C GLN A 678 15.15 -8.48 13.65
N VAL A 679 16.45 -8.21 13.49
CA VAL A 679 17.16 -8.30 12.20
C VAL A 679 17.11 -9.69 11.57
N ALA A 680 16.95 -10.75 12.38
CA ALA A 680 16.76 -12.10 11.89
C ALA A 680 15.43 -12.28 11.15
N GLN A 681 14.36 -11.67 11.64
CA GLN A 681 13.04 -11.71 11.00
C GLN A 681 13.07 -10.96 9.66
N LEU A 682 13.73 -9.79 9.64
CA LEU A 682 13.89 -9.02 8.41
C LEU A 682 14.73 -9.77 7.37
N THR A 683 15.84 -10.40 7.79
CA THR A 683 16.67 -11.24 6.90
C THR A 683 15.85 -12.36 6.28
N HIS A 684 15.03 -13.06 7.07
CA HIS A 684 14.15 -14.12 6.59
C HIS A 684 13.13 -13.60 5.57
N LEU A 685 12.49 -12.45 5.82
CA LEU A 685 11.57 -11.83 4.87
C LEU A 685 12.27 -11.41 3.57
N ALA A 686 13.46 -10.83 3.66
CA ALA A 686 14.24 -10.44 2.49
C ALA A 686 14.59 -11.64 1.60
N ILE A 687 14.93 -12.79 2.20
CA ILE A 687 15.13 -14.04 1.44
C ILE A 687 13.83 -14.50 0.78
N ARG A 688 12.69 -14.43 1.47
CA ARG A 688 11.39 -14.77 0.88
C ARG A 688 11.00 -13.84 -0.28
N CYS A 689 11.34 -12.55 -0.21
CA CYS A 689 11.19 -11.62 -1.33
C CYS A 689 11.98 -12.10 -2.57
N CYS A 690 13.13 -12.75 -2.36
CA CYS A 690 13.98 -13.30 -3.41
C CYS A 690 13.56 -14.69 -3.91
N ASP A 691 12.43 -15.26 -3.46
CA ASP A 691 11.97 -16.58 -3.92
C ASP A 691 11.67 -16.55 -5.44
N ILE A 692 12.10 -17.59 -6.15
CA ILE A 692 11.87 -17.74 -7.58
C ILE A 692 10.37 -17.87 -7.89
N ASN A 693 9.59 -18.41 -6.96
CA ASN A 693 8.16 -18.52 -7.08
C ASN A 693 7.46 -17.28 -6.50
N ARG A 694 6.90 -16.46 -7.39
CA ARG A 694 6.19 -15.22 -7.05
C ARG A 694 5.12 -15.38 -5.96
N SER A 695 4.44 -16.52 -5.88
CA SER A 695 3.36 -16.73 -4.90
C SER A 695 3.87 -17.02 -3.48
N ARG A 696 5.17 -17.26 -3.31
CA ARG A 696 5.81 -17.45 -2.00
C ARG A 696 6.36 -16.15 -1.41
N ARG A 697 6.51 -15.12 -2.26
CA ARG A 697 6.98 -13.80 -1.85
C ARG A 697 5.97 -13.16 -0.88
N PRO A 698 6.45 -12.47 0.16
CA PRO A 698 5.59 -11.86 1.17
C PRO A 698 4.86 -10.64 0.62
N ASP A 699 3.75 -10.26 1.23
CA ASP A 699 3.05 -9.02 0.89
C ASP A 699 3.73 -7.80 1.54
N LEU A 700 3.80 -6.68 0.82
CA LEU A 700 4.52 -5.49 1.30
C LEU A 700 3.85 -4.88 2.55
N ALA A 701 2.52 -4.85 2.61
CA ALA A 701 1.79 -4.18 3.69
C ALA A 701 1.68 -5.06 4.94
N SER A 702 1.23 -6.31 4.77
CA SER A 702 0.89 -7.20 5.87
C SER A 702 2.09 -7.91 6.50
N ASP A 703 3.10 -8.25 5.69
CA ASP A 703 4.30 -8.96 6.15
C ASP A 703 5.51 -8.03 6.32
N VAL A 704 5.92 -7.34 5.24
CA VAL A 704 7.21 -6.63 5.18
C VAL A 704 7.20 -5.35 6.01
N LEU A 705 6.23 -4.46 5.76
CA LEU A 705 6.14 -3.18 6.45
C LEU A 705 5.99 -3.40 7.97
N LYS A 706 5.17 -4.36 8.38
CA LYS A 706 4.97 -4.69 9.80
C LYS A 706 6.29 -4.97 10.53
N VAL A 707 7.21 -5.75 9.94
CA VAL A 707 8.52 -6.02 10.55
C VAL A 707 9.41 -4.79 10.52
N LEU A 708 9.46 -4.06 9.41
CA LEU A 708 10.21 -2.80 9.30
C LEU A 708 9.76 -1.76 10.34
N GLU A 709 8.46 -1.70 10.64
CA GLU A 709 7.91 -0.80 11.65
C GLU A 709 8.34 -1.15 13.08
N THR A 710 8.53 -2.43 13.39
CA THR A 710 9.12 -2.83 14.69
C THR A 710 10.58 -2.39 14.84
N MET A 711 11.22 -2.03 13.74
CA MET A 711 12.62 -1.60 13.66
C MET A 711 12.76 -0.11 13.36
N LYS A 712 11.65 0.65 13.31
CA LYS A 712 11.68 2.10 13.11
C LYS A 712 12.46 2.76 14.26
N PRO A 713 13.49 3.56 13.96
CA PRO A 713 14.13 4.37 14.98
C PRO A 713 13.11 5.42 15.47
N SER A 714 13.08 5.73 16.77
CA SER A 714 12.38 6.95 17.24
C SER A 714 12.99 8.15 16.50
N ILE A 715 12.19 9.11 16.03
CA ILE A 715 12.65 10.25 15.21
C ILE A 715 13.83 11.01 15.87
N ALA A 716 13.89 11.01 17.21
CA ALA A 716 15.00 11.57 17.99
C ALA A 716 16.38 10.88 17.76
N SER A 717 16.40 9.63 17.29
CA SER A 717 17.62 8.82 17.09
C SER A 717 18.20 8.91 15.68
N ILE A 718 17.48 9.52 14.72
CA ILE A 718 17.94 9.69 13.33
C ILE A 718 18.77 10.99 13.20
N ALA A 719 18.55 11.95 14.11
CA ALA A 719 19.24 13.24 14.12
C ALA A 719 20.59 13.24 14.88
N TYR A 720 21.01 12.13 15.49
CA TYR A 720 22.25 12.07 16.28
C TYR A 720 22.98 10.73 16.10
N ALA A 721 24.02 10.73 15.27
CA ALA A 721 25.19 9.89 15.51
C ALA A 721 26.27 10.80 16.12
N PRO A 722 26.63 10.63 17.41
CA PRO A 722 27.59 11.51 18.06
C PRO A 722 29.01 11.12 17.65
N GLU A 723 29.70 12.03 16.97
CA GLU A 723 31.13 12.18 17.18
C GLU A 723 31.32 12.88 18.54
N SER A 724 32.04 12.19 19.44
CA SER A 724 32.73 12.68 20.64
C SER A 724 32.07 13.80 21.47
N ASN A 725 31.71 13.44 22.71
CA ASN A 725 31.49 14.34 23.84
C ASN A 725 32.66 15.33 24.02
N GLU A 726 32.47 16.57 23.57
CA GLU A 726 32.99 17.79 24.21
C GLU A 726 31.86 18.82 24.19
N ASP A 727 31.50 19.31 25.39
CA ASP A 727 30.56 20.40 25.70
C ASP A 727 29.79 21.00 24.51
N SER A 728 28.57 20.48 24.23
CA SER A 728 27.83 20.86 23.03
C SER A 728 27.58 22.36 22.98
N GLU A 729 28.21 23.13 22.10
CA GLU A 729 27.84 24.53 21.94
C GLU A 729 26.42 24.65 21.37
N PRO A 730 25.65 25.70 21.73
CA PRO A 730 24.34 25.93 21.12
C PRO A 730 24.45 26.03 19.60
N PRO A 731 23.54 25.39 18.83
CA PRO A 731 23.42 25.63 17.39
C PRO A 731 23.41 27.12 17.09
N SER A 732 24.14 27.56 16.07
CA SER A 732 24.34 28.98 15.77
C SER A 732 23.04 29.76 15.53
N TYR A 733 21.99 29.09 15.04
CA TYR A 733 20.66 29.68 14.84
C TYR A 733 19.83 29.85 16.13
N PHE A 734 20.30 29.31 17.27
CA PHE A 734 19.76 29.64 18.59
C PHE A 734 20.37 30.90 19.18
N LEU A 735 21.50 31.35 18.64
CA LEU A 735 22.20 32.53 19.13
C LEU A 735 21.59 33.80 18.53
N CYS A 736 21.35 34.79 19.39
CA CYS A 736 20.96 36.12 18.96
C CYS A 736 22.14 36.77 18.22
N PRO A 737 21.97 37.30 17.00
CA PRO A 737 23.07 37.92 16.29
C PRO A 737 23.67 39.16 16.97
N ILE A 738 22.87 39.87 17.79
CA ILE A 738 23.33 41.04 18.56
C ILE A 738 24.07 40.59 19.83
N LEU A 739 23.46 39.69 20.62
CA LEU A 739 23.98 39.30 21.93
C LEU A 739 25.01 38.16 21.89
N GLN A 740 25.08 37.41 20.79
CA GLN A 740 25.88 36.19 20.65
C GLN A 740 25.60 35.16 21.78
N ALA A 741 24.36 35.15 22.27
CA ALA A 741 23.88 34.29 23.35
C ALA A 741 22.55 33.63 22.96
N VAL A 742 22.22 32.50 23.58
CA VAL A 742 20.97 31.76 23.29
C VAL A 742 19.75 32.66 23.54
N MET A 743 18.90 32.79 22.53
CA MET A 743 17.68 33.60 22.61
C MET A 743 16.69 32.99 23.59
N SER A 744 16.17 33.81 24.50
CA SER A 744 15.06 33.43 25.40
C SER A 744 13.72 33.85 24.82
N ASP A 745 13.69 34.97 24.08
CA ASP A 745 12.52 35.48 23.39
C ASP A 745 12.83 35.86 21.93
N PRO A 746 12.90 34.87 21.01
CA PRO A 746 13.23 35.14 19.61
C PRO A 746 12.09 35.86 18.87
N HIS A 747 12.41 36.97 18.18
CA HIS A 747 11.53 37.75 17.33
C HIS A 747 12.14 37.99 15.94
N VAL A 748 11.32 37.87 14.90
CA VAL A 748 11.69 38.14 13.51
C VAL A 748 11.50 39.62 13.20
N ALA A 749 12.52 40.25 12.64
CA ALA A 749 12.45 41.61 12.10
C ALA A 749 12.06 41.60 10.61
N ALA A 750 11.78 42.78 10.05
CA ALA A 750 11.34 42.92 8.66
C ALA A 750 12.40 42.50 7.59
N ASP A 751 13.65 42.30 8.00
CA ASP A 751 14.73 41.75 7.17
C ASP A 751 14.74 40.21 7.12
N GLY A 752 13.86 39.54 7.88
CA GLY A 752 13.77 38.08 7.96
C GLY A 752 14.73 37.44 8.96
N TYR A 753 15.58 38.22 9.64
CA TYR A 753 16.46 37.69 10.70
C TYR A 753 15.73 37.66 12.04
N THR A 754 16.12 36.68 12.88
CA THR A 754 15.57 36.52 14.22
C THR A 754 16.57 37.01 15.26
N TYR A 755 16.07 37.78 16.24
CA TYR A 755 16.86 38.39 17.30
C TYR A 755 16.20 38.17 18.66
N GLU A 756 16.93 38.39 19.75
CA GLU A 756 16.35 38.51 21.08
C GLU A 756 15.50 39.78 21.14
N ALA A 757 14.24 39.65 21.60
CA ALA A 757 13.24 40.71 21.57
C ALA A 757 13.76 42.02 22.19
N THR A 758 14.38 41.90 23.36
CA THR A 758 14.89 43.03 24.13
C THR A 758 16.08 43.70 23.45
N ALA A 759 17.03 42.91 22.95
CA ALA A 759 18.21 43.44 22.26
C ALA A 759 17.87 44.17 20.96
N LEU A 760 16.88 43.66 20.21
CA LEU A 760 16.42 44.32 19.00
C LEU A 760 15.62 45.59 19.30
N GLN A 761 14.79 45.59 20.34
CA GLN A 761 14.10 46.81 20.78
C GLN A 761 15.08 47.91 21.19
N ASP A 762 16.14 47.56 21.92
CA ASP A 762 17.19 48.51 22.30
C ASP A 762 17.95 49.05 21.08
N TRP A 763 18.24 48.18 20.10
CA TRP A 763 18.87 48.62 18.84
C TRP A 763 17.99 49.60 18.06
N LEU A 764 16.70 49.28 17.94
CA LEU A 764 15.72 50.09 17.20
C LEU A 764 15.32 51.39 17.91
N ALA A 765 15.73 51.59 19.17
CA ALA A 765 15.53 52.86 19.87
C ALA A 765 16.33 54.00 19.22
N ASP A 766 17.53 53.70 18.70
CA ASP A 766 18.46 54.68 18.13
C ASP A 766 18.76 54.45 16.64
N HIS A 767 18.25 53.37 16.03
CA HIS A 767 18.54 52.98 14.63
C HIS A 767 17.28 52.56 13.87
N ASP A 768 17.22 52.87 12.57
CA ASP A 768 16.19 52.37 11.63
C ASP A 768 16.74 51.34 10.63
N THR A 769 17.88 50.72 10.96
CA THR A 769 18.61 49.76 10.13
C THR A 769 18.69 48.37 10.77
N SER A 770 18.82 47.35 9.92
CA SER A 770 19.04 45.95 10.28
C SER A 770 20.36 45.79 11.04
N PRO A 771 20.36 45.18 12.23
CA PRO A 771 21.60 44.87 12.94
C PRO A 771 22.55 43.94 12.18
N MET A 772 22.02 43.09 11.27
CA MET A 772 22.79 42.12 10.51
C MET A 772 23.35 42.65 9.19
N THR A 773 22.56 43.43 8.46
CA THR A 773 22.91 43.87 7.10
C THR A 773 23.25 45.35 7.03
N ASN A 774 22.97 46.11 8.09
CA ASN A 774 23.04 47.57 8.15
C ASN A 774 22.19 48.28 7.07
N LEU A 775 21.26 47.57 6.45
CA LEU A 775 20.29 48.12 5.50
C LEU A 775 19.06 48.64 6.24
N ARG A 776 18.41 49.68 5.70
CA ARG A 776 17.20 50.25 6.30
C ARG A 776 16.07 49.23 6.34
N LEU A 777 15.40 49.08 7.49
CA LEU A 777 14.30 48.14 7.64
C LEU A 777 13.01 48.69 7.00
N PRO A 778 12.25 47.88 6.24
CA PRO A 778 10.99 48.31 5.64
C PRO A 778 9.92 48.72 6.67
N ASN A 779 9.95 48.10 7.85
CA ASN A 779 9.11 48.45 9.00
C ASN A 779 9.78 47.95 10.30
N LEU A 780 9.28 48.43 11.42
CA LEU A 780 9.80 48.11 12.77
C LEU A 780 8.92 47.09 13.51
N ASN A 781 8.07 46.36 12.79
CA ASN A 781 7.20 45.36 13.42
C ASN A 781 8.03 44.15 13.84
N LEU A 782 7.84 43.71 15.08
CA LEU A 782 8.48 42.52 15.63
C LEU A 782 7.47 41.38 15.66
N ILE A 783 7.80 40.27 15.01
CA ILE A 783 6.94 39.08 14.95
C ILE A 783 7.54 38.01 15.87
N PRO A 784 6.86 37.56 16.93
CA PRO A 784 7.38 36.49 17.78
C PRO A 784 7.64 35.20 16.99
N ASN A 785 8.83 34.62 17.14
CA ASN A 785 9.21 33.35 16.52
C ASN A 785 8.94 32.18 17.48
N PHE A 786 7.66 31.84 17.68
CA PHE A 786 7.25 30.76 18.57
C PHE A 786 7.89 29.39 18.22
N PRO A 787 8.02 28.99 16.94
CA PRO A 787 8.69 27.74 16.59
C PRO A 787 10.15 27.68 17.07
N LEU A 788 10.92 28.76 16.85
CA LEU A 788 12.31 28.81 17.32
C LEU A 788 12.39 28.83 18.84
N ARG A 789 11.47 29.53 19.51
CA ARG A 789 11.38 29.53 20.98
C ARG A 789 11.16 28.11 21.52
N SER A 790 10.23 27.36 20.95
CA SER A 790 9.98 25.96 21.35
C SER A 790 11.18 25.05 21.07
N ALA A 791 11.86 25.24 19.94
CA ALA A 791 13.08 24.48 19.62
C ALA A 791 14.23 24.75 20.60
N ILE A 792 14.42 26.00 21.02
CA ILE A 792 15.42 26.37 22.02
C ILE A 792 15.08 25.76 23.38
N GLN A 793 13.81 25.80 23.79
CA GLN A 793 13.36 25.19 25.06
C GLN A 793 13.59 23.67 25.06
N GLN A 794 13.19 22.99 23.98
CA GLN A 794 13.42 21.56 23.83
C GLN A 794 14.92 21.20 23.85
N TRP A 795 15.77 22.03 23.24
CA TRP A 795 17.22 21.85 23.30
C TRP A 795 17.80 22.07 24.71
N GLN A 796 17.27 23.03 25.47
CA GLN A 796 17.67 23.27 26.87
C GLN A 796 17.21 22.12 27.80
N GLU A 797 16.05 21.52 27.54
CA GLU A 797 15.52 20.39 28.31
C GLU A 797 16.26 19.07 28.05
N ASN A 798 16.89 18.94 26.88
CA ASN A 798 17.64 17.74 26.47
C ASN A 798 19.13 17.77 26.82
N ARG A 799 19.57 18.74 27.62
CA ARG A 799 20.97 18.94 28.05
C ARG A 799 21.27 18.41 29.44
#